data_AF-A0A8T6CAF0-F1
#
_entry.id   AF-A0A8T6CAF0-F1
#
_cell.length_a   1.000
_cell.length_b   1.000
_cell.length_c   1.000
_cell.angle_alpha   90.00
_cell.angle_beta   90.00
_cell.angle_gamma   90.00
#
_symmetry.space_group_name_H-M   'P 1'
#
loop_
_entity.id
_entity.type
_entity.pdbx_description
1 polymer ?
#
loop_
_entity_poly.entity_id
_entity_poly.type
_entity_poly.pdbx_seq_one_letter_code
_entity_poly.pdbx_strand_id
1 'polypeptide(L)'
;MSDIRIRSARTHNLKGIDLSLPRDRLIVITGLSGSGKSSLAFDTIYAEGQRRYVESLSAYARQFLSVMSKPDVDHIEGLSPAIAIEQRSASHNPRSTVATVTEIYDYMRLLFARAGVPRCPVHKRELAAQTISEMVDEVLRLPEGTAINLMAPVVRNRKGEHRKLFADLVARGFVRARVDGAVCEMDDPPELDLRRNHTIEVVVDRLRVREELRQRLAESFETALTLTGGVALIGFIDDGARADVLFSSRFACPMCDFAIPEMEPRLFSFNNPAGACESCAGLGSKRFFDPERVVRPHLSLAGGAVRGWDRRNVWYYSILESLARHYGFDPEAPFESLPAKIRQAVLYGSGRTRIRFTFRFQTGRRFSRTRPFEGVLPNMERRYRETESARVREELSRYLGSTPCPDCGGARLNEAARNVLVSERSIAELSAMSVEAALKFFTKLRLKGWRQEIADRIVRELAERLRFMADVGLGYLNLDRSAETLSGGEAQRIRLASQIGSGLVGVMYVLDEPSIGLHQRDNKRLLATLARLRDLGNTVLMVEHDEEAICSADHVVDLGPGAGDHGGQVVAEGPPEAIKRETASLTGQYLSGVRSIPVPALRQPPQSGRELHIEGACANNLRELDITLPLGLMTCITGVSGSGKSSLVNETLLPGVTASIERKPCPGAKFRALRGTERLDRVIEISQAPIGRTPRSNPATYTGVFTPIRELFALTPEARARGYKPGRFSFNVKGGR
;
A
#
# COMPACT_ATOMS: atom_id res chain seq x y z
N MET A 1 6.91 -37.18 -20.59
CA MET A 1 6.27 -37.98 -19.53
C MET A 1 4.95 -37.31 -19.19
N SER A 2 3.84 -38.07 -19.15
CA SER A 2 2.48 -37.58 -18.91
C SER A 2 2.16 -37.28 -17.45
N ASP A 3 2.95 -37.83 -16.51
CA ASP A 3 2.62 -37.83 -15.08
C ASP A 3 3.81 -37.37 -14.24
N ILE A 4 3.52 -36.81 -13.07
CA ILE A 4 4.45 -36.51 -11.98
C ILE A 4 4.45 -37.73 -11.06
N ARG A 5 5.58 -38.42 -10.97
CA ARG A 5 5.71 -39.66 -10.18
C ARG A 5 6.49 -39.37 -8.92
N ILE A 6 5.89 -39.64 -7.77
CA ILE A 6 6.47 -39.45 -6.44
C ILE A 6 6.65 -40.84 -5.84
N ARG A 7 7.86 -41.13 -5.34
CA ARG A 7 8.17 -42.40 -4.70
C ARG A 7 8.63 -42.20 -3.26
N SER A 8 7.97 -42.90 -2.35
CA SER A 8 8.34 -43.00 -0.95
C SER A 8 8.56 -41.63 -0.28
N ALA A 9 7.58 -40.72 -0.39
CA ALA A 9 7.65 -39.44 0.31
C ALA A 9 7.38 -39.61 1.81
N ARG A 10 8.25 -39.03 2.64
CA ARG A 10 8.30 -39.20 4.11
C ARG A 10 8.41 -37.88 4.87
N THR A 11 8.30 -36.75 4.19
CA THR A 11 8.33 -35.42 4.82
C THR A 11 7.29 -35.32 5.94
N HIS A 12 7.72 -34.95 7.14
CA HIS A 12 6.90 -34.85 8.35
C HIS A 12 6.22 -36.17 8.76
N ASN A 13 4.89 -36.29 8.59
CA ASN A 13 4.12 -37.46 8.99
C ASN A 13 3.74 -38.39 7.82
N LEU A 14 4.26 -38.13 6.61
CA LEU A 14 4.02 -38.98 5.44
C LEU A 14 4.67 -40.36 5.63
N LYS A 15 3.94 -41.43 5.28
CA LYS A 15 4.34 -42.81 5.56
C LYS A 15 4.91 -43.52 4.31
N GLY A 16 5.86 -42.87 3.64
CA GLY A 16 6.47 -43.44 2.43
C GLY A 16 5.49 -43.54 1.27
N ILE A 17 4.77 -42.45 0.99
CA ILE A 17 3.70 -42.47 -0.01
C ILE A 17 4.26 -42.53 -1.44
N ASP A 18 3.64 -43.38 -2.26
CA ASP A 18 3.84 -43.46 -3.69
C ASP A 18 2.62 -42.87 -4.40
N LEU A 19 2.85 -41.97 -5.36
CA LEU A 19 1.76 -41.24 -6.03
C LEU A 19 2.10 -40.97 -7.51
N SER A 20 1.09 -40.98 -8.37
CA SER A 20 1.23 -40.63 -9.80
C SER A 20 0.18 -39.60 -10.19
N LEU A 21 0.61 -38.34 -10.26
CA LEU A 21 -0.27 -37.20 -10.53
C LEU A 21 -0.28 -36.85 -12.02
N PRO A 22 -1.46 -36.67 -12.65
CA PRO A 22 -1.53 -36.34 -14.07
C PRO A 22 -1.06 -34.91 -14.34
N ARG A 23 -0.22 -34.70 -15.35
CA ARG A 23 0.21 -33.35 -15.76
C ARG A 23 -0.90 -32.63 -16.53
N ASP A 24 -0.81 -31.31 -16.52
CA ASP A 24 -1.70 -30.38 -17.23
C ASP A 24 -3.17 -30.52 -16.81
N ARG A 25 -3.36 -30.87 -15.54
CA ARG A 25 -4.65 -31.07 -14.87
C ARG A 25 -4.81 -30.18 -13.63
N LEU A 26 -6.07 -29.97 -13.24
CA LEU A 26 -6.47 -29.40 -11.96
C LEU A 26 -6.54 -30.53 -10.93
N ILE A 27 -5.59 -30.57 -10.01
CA ILE A 27 -5.43 -31.59 -8.99
C ILE A 27 -5.77 -31.01 -7.63
N VAL A 28 -6.64 -31.70 -6.88
CA VAL A 28 -7.00 -31.32 -5.51
C VAL A 28 -6.45 -32.33 -4.51
N ILE A 29 -5.70 -31.86 -3.52
CA ILE A 29 -5.35 -32.63 -2.33
C ILE A 29 -6.32 -32.26 -1.22
N THR A 30 -7.00 -33.26 -0.66
CA THR A 30 -8.00 -33.09 0.39
C THR A 30 -7.79 -34.07 1.55
N GLY A 31 -8.65 -34.00 2.57
CA GLY A 31 -8.56 -34.81 3.79
C GLY A 31 -8.45 -33.99 5.07
N LEU A 32 -8.34 -34.65 6.22
CA LEU A 32 -8.42 -34.00 7.53
C LEU A 32 -7.32 -32.96 7.80
N SER A 33 -7.60 -31.99 8.68
CA SER A 33 -6.56 -31.06 9.17
C SER A 33 -5.44 -31.84 9.85
N GLY A 34 -4.20 -31.63 9.42
CA GLY A 34 -3.04 -32.39 9.90
C GLY A 34 -2.85 -33.77 9.27
N SER A 35 -3.57 -34.13 8.20
CA SER A 35 -3.41 -35.43 7.52
C SER A 35 -2.14 -35.55 6.67
N GLY A 36 -1.39 -34.46 6.46
CA GLY A 36 -0.17 -34.42 5.64
C GLY A 36 -0.32 -33.68 4.29
N LYS A 37 -1.44 -33.00 4.04
CA LYS A 37 -1.71 -32.26 2.78
C LYS A 37 -0.63 -31.25 2.43
N SER A 38 -0.33 -30.32 3.34
CA SER A 38 0.69 -29.30 3.13
C SER A 38 2.09 -29.92 3.06
N SER A 39 2.33 -31.00 3.82
CA SER A 39 3.60 -31.74 3.78
C SER A 39 3.86 -32.36 2.41
N LEU A 40 2.83 -32.88 1.75
CA LEU A 40 2.93 -33.37 0.37
C LEU A 40 3.02 -32.22 -0.64
N ALA A 41 2.07 -31.28 -0.61
CA ALA A 41 1.96 -30.23 -1.62
C ALA A 41 3.13 -29.23 -1.58
N PHE A 42 3.40 -28.67 -0.40
CA PHE A 42 4.35 -27.57 -0.21
C PHE A 42 5.74 -28.07 0.18
N ASP A 43 5.82 -28.86 1.24
CA ASP A 43 7.12 -29.25 1.82
C ASP A 43 7.83 -30.35 0.99
N THR A 44 7.11 -31.00 0.07
CA THR A 44 7.66 -32.03 -0.82
C THR A 44 7.63 -31.61 -2.30
N ILE A 45 6.45 -31.54 -2.91
CA ILE A 45 6.28 -31.33 -4.35
C ILE A 45 6.78 -29.94 -4.79
N TYR A 46 6.28 -28.88 -4.16
CA TYR A 46 6.70 -27.51 -4.44
C TYR A 46 8.18 -27.29 -4.09
N ALA A 47 8.60 -27.70 -2.88
CA ALA A 47 9.96 -27.54 -2.43
C ALA A 47 10.98 -28.17 -3.40
N GLU A 48 10.71 -29.38 -3.89
CA GLU A 48 11.57 -30.06 -4.84
C GLU A 48 11.52 -29.41 -6.24
N GLY A 49 10.34 -29.02 -6.72
CA GLY A 49 10.18 -28.33 -8.01
C GLY A 49 10.89 -26.97 -8.05
N GLN A 50 10.79 -26.19 -6.96
CA GLN A 50 11.50 -24.92 -6.82
C GLN A 50 13.01 -25.12 -6.73
N ARG A 51 13.47 -26.06 -5.89
CA ARG A 51 14.89 -26.34 -5.69
C ARG A 51 15.57 -26.71 -7.01
N ARG A 52 15.01 -27.67 -7.75
CA ARG A 52 15.57 -28.12 -9.04
C ARG A 52 15.69 -26.99 -10.06
N TYR A 53 14.69 -26.11 -10.11
CA TYR A 53 14.73 -24.95 -11.00
C TYR A 53 15.82 -23.95 -10.58
N VAL A 54 15.90 -23.58 -9.31
CA VAL A 54 16.88 -22.59 -8.84
C VAL A 54 18.32 -23.12 -8.91
N GLU A 55 18.55 -24.43 -8.71
CA GLU A 55 19.85 -25.08 -8.91
C GLU A 55 20.34 -25.06 -10.36
N SER A 56 19.45 -24.80 -11.32
CA SER A 56 19.80 -24.63 -12.73
C SER A 56 20.21 -23.20 -13.09
N LEU A 57 19.90 -22.20 -12.25
CA LEU A 57 20.14 -20.79 -12.57
C LEU A 57 21.62 -20.39 -12.55
N SER A 58 22.41 -20.91 -11.61
CA SER A 58 23.85 -20.65 -11.55
C SER A 58 24.58 -21.67 -10.68
N ALA A 59 25.89 -21.83 -10.92
CA ALA A 59 26.75 -22.65 -10.06
C ALA A 59 26.77 -22.14 -8.60
N TYR A 60 26.71 -20.81 -8.42
CA TYR A 60 26.63 -20.19 -7.10
C TYR A 60 25.32 -20.54 -6.38
N ALA A 61 24.17 -20.42 -7.05
CA ALA A 61 22.86 -20.78 -6.48
C ALA A 61 22.82 -22.26 -6.07
N ARG A 62 23.42 -23.14 -6.88
CA ARG A 62 23.55 -24.57 -6.56
C ARG A 62 24.36 -24.81 -5.28
N GLN A 63 25.48 -24.10 -5.11
CA GLN A 63 26.28 -24.20 -3.89
C GLN A 63 25.49 -23.71 -2.66
N PHE A 64 24.76 -22.60 -2.77
CA PHE A 64 23.95 -22.07 -1.68
C PHE A 64 22.80 -23.01 -1.29
N LEU A 65 22.08 -23.55 -2.28
CA LEU A 65 20.95 -24.45 -2.03
C LEU A 65 21.36 -25.82 -1.50
N SER A 66 22.60 -26.26 -1.74
CA SER A 66 23.10 -27.52 -1.19
C SER A 66 23.16 -27.53 0.35
N VAL A 67 23.13 -26.35 0.99
CA VAL A 67 23.12 -26.17 2.45
C VAL A 67 21.70 -26.29 3.03
N MET A 68 20.65 -26.22 2.20
CA MET A 68 19.27 -26.36 2.66
C MET A 68 18.87 -27.84 2.81
N SER A 69 18.04 -28.15 3.80
CA SER A 69 17.48 -29.48 4.00
C SER A 69 16.62 -29.87 2.79
N LYS A 70 16.97 -30.97 2.12
CA LYS A 70 16.17 -31.53 1.03
C LYS A 70 14.90 -32.17 1.60
N PRO A 71 13.77 -32.15 0.88
CA PRO A 71 12.59 -32.93 1.25
C PRO A 71 12.94 -34.42 1.37
N ASP A 72 12.32 -35.11 2.32
CA ASP A 72 12.54 -36.54 2.52
C ASP A 72 11.69 -37.35 1.54
N VAL A 73 12.28 -37.67 0.39
CA VAL A 73 11.66 -38.42 -0.70
C VAL A 73 12.73 -39.21 -1.43
N ASP A 74 12.44 -40.45 -1.81
CA ASP A 74 13.40 -41.28 -2.53
C ASP A 74 13.58 -40.79 -3.96
N HIS A 75 12.46 -40.54 -4.65
CA HIS A 75 12.50 -40.11 -6.04
C HIS A 75 11.27 -39.31 -6.44
N ILE A 76 11.48 -38.27 -7.24
CA ILE A 76 10.39 -37.56 -7.93
C ILE A 76 10.79 -37.31 -9.40
N GLU A 77 9.92 -37.72 -10.32
CA GLU A 77 10.06 -37.51 -11.77
C GLU A 77 8.91 -36.68 -12.34
N GLY A 78 9.15 -36.05 -13.49
CA GLY A 78 8.11 -35.31 -14.21
C GLY A 78 7.77 -33.94 -13.62
N LEU A 79 8.50 -33.47 -12.61
CA LEU A 79 8.31 -32.13 -12.02
C LEU A 79 8.56 -31.01 -13.01
N SER A 80 7.67 -30.02 -12.97
CA SER A 80 7.83 -28.73 -13.64
C SER A 80 8.38 -27.70 -12.64
N PRO A 81 8.94 -26.56 -13.10
CA PRO A 81 9.21 -25.43 -12.23
C PRO A 81 7.95 -25.08 -11.44
N ALA A 82 8.09 -24.97 -10.11
CA ALA A 82 6.95 -24.85 -9.21
C ALA A 82 6.83 -23.43 -8.63
N ILE A 83 5.60 -22.91 -8.57
CA ILE A 83 5.27 -21.61 -7.96
C ILE A 83 4.20 -21.82 -6.89
N ALA A 84 4.51 -21.49 -5.65
CA ALA A 84 3.56 -21.55 -4.53
C ALA A 84 2.78 -20.23 -4.38
N ILE A 85 1.48 -20.36 -4.14
CA ILE A 85 0.54 -19.28 -3.84
C ILE A 85 -0.08 -19.54 -2.45
N GLU A 86 0.71 -19.26 -1.41
CA GLU A 86 0.35 -19.42 0.01
C GLU A 86 -0.32 -18.17 0.61
N GLN A 87 -0.97 -18.35 1.77
CA GLN A 87 -1.55 -17.28 2.59
C GLN A 87 -0.51 -16.53 3.44
N ARG A 88 0.70 -16.30 2.91
CA ARG A 88 1.66 -15.46 3.62
C ARG A 88 1.24 -14.00 3.50
N SER A 89 1.27 -13.30 4.63
CA SER A 89 0.99 -11.86 4.69
C SER A 89 1.81 -11.13 3.63
N ALA A 90 1.14 -10.24 2.88
CA ALA A 90 1.79 -9.37 1.92
C ALA A 90 2.96 -8.59 2.55
N SER A 91 3.92 -8.20 1.72
CA SER A 91 5.08 -7.41 2.14
C SER A 91 4.67 -6.23 3.04
N HIS A 92 5.25 -6.13 4.24
CA HIS A 92 5.06 -5.04 5.20
C HIS A 92 5.75 -3.74 4.77
N ASN A 93 5.73 -3.43 3.49
CA ASN A 93 6.28 -2.20 2.96
C ASN A 93 5.15 -1.17 2.83
N PRO A 94 5.18 -0.06 3.59
CA PRO A 94 4.12 0.95 3.57
C PRO A 94 3.99 1.67 2.22
N ARG A 95 4.99 1.53 1.34
CA ARG A 95 4.94 2.07 -0.03
C ARG A 95 4.23 1.15 -1.01
N SER A 96 4.09 -0.14 -0.70
CA SER A 96 3.44 -1.09 -1.60
C SER A 96 1.91 -0.89 -1.61
N THR A 97 1.33 -0.81 -2.80
CA THR A 97 -0.11 -0.78 -3.05
C THR A 97 -0.55 -1.97 -3.89
N VAL A 98 -1.87 -2.18 -3.99
CA VAL A 98 -2.47 -3.17 -4.89
C VAL A 98 -1.92 -3.01 -6.32
N ALA A 99 -1.87 -1.79 -6.84
CA ALA A 99 -1.39 -1.52 -8.20
C ALA A 99 0.11 -1.81 -8.39
N THR A 100 0.95 -1.61 -7.37
CA THR A 100 2.38 -1.95 -7.49
C THR A 100 2.62 -3.45 -7.41
N VAL A 101 1.87 -4.18 -6.57
CA VAL A 101 2.04 -5.64 -6.43
C VAL A 101 1.56 -6.37 -7.69
N THR A 102 0.61 -5.80 -8.40
CA THR A 102 0.05 -6.33 -9.65
C THR A 102 0.76 -5.81 -10.91
N GLU A 103 1.76 -4.94 -10.74
CA GLU A 103 2.46 -4.20 -11.81
C GLU A 103 1.53 -3.33 -12.69
N ILE A 104 0.25 -3.21 -12.36
CA ILE A 104 -0.71 -2.33 -13.05
C ILE A 104 -0.19 -0.89 -12.99
N TYR A 105 0.38 -0.48 -11.86
CA TYR A 105 0.95 0.85 -11.71
C TYR A 105 2.12 1.09 -12.69
N ASP A 106 2.93 0.09 -12.99
CA ASP A 106 4.07 0.24 -13.90
C ASP A 106 3.63 0.42 -15.34
N TYR A 107 2.59 -0.30 -15.78
CA TYR A 107 1.96 -0.05 -17.07
C TYR A 107 1.25 1.31 -17.13
N MET A 108 0.63 1.75 -16.03
CA MET A 108 0.09 3.12 -15.95
C MET A 108 1.21 4.15 -16.08
N ARG A 109 2.35 3.99 -15.39
CA ARG A 109 3.50 4.89 -15.52
C ARG A 109 4.01 4.95 -16.96
N LEU A 110 4.08 3.80 -17.64
CA LEU A 110 4.46 3.74 -19.05
C LEU A 110 3.45 4.45 -19.95
N LEU A 111 2.15 4.25 -19.73
CA LEU A 111 1.08 4.93 -20.47
C LEU A 111 1.16 6.44 -20.32
N PHE A 112 1.32 6.95 -19.09
CA PHE A 112 1.40 8.39 -18.83
C PHE A 112 2.67 9.02 -19.39
N ALA A 113 3.79 8.30 -19.38
CA ALA A 113 5.03 8.76 -20.00
C ALA A 113 4.93 8.87 -21.53
N ARG A 114 4.25 7.90 -22.17
CA ARG A 114 4.20 7.82 -23.65
C ARG A 114 3.03 8.57 -24.28
N ALA A 115 1.88 8.61 -23.63
CA ALA A 115 0.64 9.15 -24.18
C ALA A 115 -0.02 10.22 -23.30
N GLY A 116 0.61 10.60 -22.18
CA GLY A 116 0.13 11.65 -21.30
C GLY A 116 0.23 13.03 -21.91
N VAL A 117 -0.71 13.90 -21.55
CA VAL A 117 -0.72 15.32 -21.91
C VAL A 117 -0.39 16.13 -20.66
N PRO A 118 0.80 16.75 -20.58
CA PRO A 118 1.16 17.59 -19.45
C PRO A 118 0.38 18.89 -19.47
N ARG A 119 -0.09 19.35 -18.30
CA ARG A 119 -0.82 20.62 -18.15
C ARG A 119 -0.22 21.48 -17.06
N CYS A 120 -0.37 22.79 -17.21
CA CYS A 120 -0.04 23.73 -16.15
C CYS A 120 -1.06 23.61 -14.99
N PRO A 121 -0.63 23.46 -13.72
CA PRO A 121 -1.53 23.38 -12.57
C PRO A 121 -2.39 24.63 -12.38
N VAL A 122 -1.85 25.81 -12.72
CA VAL A 122 -2.50 27.12 -12.56
C VAL A 122 -3.39 27.44 -13.75
N HIS A 123 -2.83 27.38 -14.96
CA HIS A 123 -3.48 27.87 -16.17
C HIS A 123 -4.27 26.80 -16.95
N LYS A 124 -4.13 25.53 -16.57
CA LYS A 124 -4.80 24.36 -17.19
C LYS A 124 -4.56 24.19 -18.69
N ARG A 125 -3.58 24.90 -19.26
CA ARG A 125 -3.16 24.76 -20.66
C ARG A 125 -2.24 23.56 -20.84
N GLU A 126 -2.33 22.95 -22.00
CA GLU A 126 -1.43 21.88 -22.43
C GLU A 126 -0.02 22.42 -22.63
N LEU A 127 0.96 21.68 -22.13
CA LEU A 127 2.37 21.96 -22.31
C LEU A 127 2.83 21.12 -23.50
N ALA A 128 3.37 21.77 -24.52
CA ALA A 128 4.00 21.09 -25.64
C ALA A 128 5.51 21.37 -25.58
N ALA A 129 6.30 20.31 -25.72
CA ALA A 129 7.70 20.43 -26.05
C ALA A 129 7.81 20.11 -27.55
N GLN A 130 8.50 20.97 -28.29
CA GLN A 130 8.74 20.82 -29.72
C GLN A 130 10.25 20.76 -29.95
N THR A 131 10.66 19.96 -30.91
CA THR A 131 12.04 19.99 -31.44
C THR A 131 12.20 21.20 -32.36
N ILE A 132 13.44 21.68 -32.54
CA ILE A 132 13.71 22.81 -33.45
C ILE A 132 13.15 22.53 -34.85
N SER A 133 13.28 21.30 -35.35
CA SER A 133 12.73 20.90 -36.65
C SER A 133 11.20 21.04 -36.71
N GLU A 134 10.48 20.62 -35.66
CA GLU A 134 9.02 20.78 -35.59
C GLU A 134 8.60 22.25 -35.50
N MET A 135 9.35 23.08 -34.74
CA MET A 135 9.10 24.52 -34.66
C MET A 135 9.26 25.17 -36.05
N VAL A 136 10.34 24.82 -36.77
CA VAL A 136 10.60 25.32 -38.13
C VAL A 136 9.50 24.85 -39.09
N ASP A 137 9.10 23.58 -39.03
CA ASP A 137 8.04 23.04 -39.88
C ASP A 137 6.68 23.71 -39.63
N GLU A 138 6.36 24.04 -38.38
CA GLU A 138 5.14 24.78 -38.05
C GLU A 138 5.15 26.20 -38.61
N VAL A 139 6.30 26.88 -38.58
CA VAL A 139 6.47 28.20 -39.20
C VAL A 139 6.36 28.13 -40.72
N LEU A 140 6.95 27.11 -41.34
CA LEU A 140 6.89 26.92 -42.79
C LEU A 140 5.49 26.55 -43.30
N ARG A 141 4.56 26.12 -42.43
CA ARG A 141 3.13 25.95 -42.79
C ARG A 141 2.36 27.26 -42.94
N LEU A 142 2.93 28.39 -42.51
CA LEU A 142 2.31 29.70 -42.70
C LEU A 142 2.35 30.10 -44.19
N PRO A 143 1.41 30.95 -44.66
CA PRO A 143 1.42 31.41 -46.05
C PRO A 143 2.74 32.05 -46.43
N GLU A 144 3.22 31.76 -47.64
CA GLU A 144 4.47 32.31 -48.16
C GLU A 144 4.43 33.84 -48.16
N GLY A 145 5.51 34.46 -47.72
CA GLY A 145 5.64 35.92 -47.63
C GLY A 145 5.18 36.55 -46.31
N THR A 146 4.57 35.78 -45.39
CA THR A 146 4.17 36.27 -44.05
C THR A 146 5.39 36.85 -43.31
N ALA A 147 5.33 38.11 -42.87
CA ALA A 147 6.42 38.72 -42.10
C ALA A 147 6.32 38.42 -40.60
N ILE A 148 7.39 37.84 -40.04
CA ILE A 148 7.47 37.39 -38.65
C ILE A 148 8.70 37.95 -37.93
N ASN A 149 8.55 38.19 -36.64
CA ASN A 149 9.65 38.45 -35.71
C ASN A 149 9.83 37.22 -34.82
N LEU A 150 10.99 36.57 -34.91
CA LEU A 150 11.38 35.51 -33.99
C LEU A 150 12.06 36.15 -32.78
N MET A 151 11.49 35.93 -31.61
CA MET A 151 11.82 36.61 -30.38
C MET A 151 12.13 35.63 -29.24
N ALA A 152 12.98 36.09 -28.33
CA ALA A 152 13.40 35.37 -27.14
C ALA A 152 12.87 36.11 -25.89
N PRO A 153 11.80 35.61 -25.21
CA PRO A 153 11.23 36.25 -24.03
C PRO A 153 12.16 36.12 -22.80
N VAL A 154 13.07 37.07 -22.61
CA VAL A 154 14.08 37.06 -21.53
C VAL A 154 13.50 37.48 -20.18
N VAL A 155 12.48 38.34 -20.16
CA VAL A 155 11.79 38.76 -18.94
C VAL A 155 10.30 38.70 -19.17
N ARG A 156 9.56 38.08 -18.25
CA ARG A 156 8.10 37.95 -18.35
C ARG A 156 7.45 38.38 -17.05
N ASN A 157 6.69 39.47 -17.09
CA ASN A 157 5.88 39.97 -15.97
C ASN A 157 6.67 40.08 -14.64
N ARG A 158 7.92 40.56 -14.68
CA ARG A 158 8.78 40.74 -13.49
C ARG A 158 9.08 42.20 -13.23
N LYS A 159 9.10 42.58 -11.96
CA LYS A 159 9.45 43.94 -11.51
C LYS A 159 10.94 44.21 -11.64
N GLY A 160 11.28 45.45 -11.98
CA GLY A 160 12.65 45.94 -11.99
C GLY A 160 12.97 46.77 -13.23
N GLU A 161 14.05 47.55 -13.12
CA GLU A 161 14.54 48.40 -14.21
C GLU A 161 15.32 47.63 -15.29
N HIS A 162 15.75 46.40 -14.99
CA HIS A 162 16.47 45.48 -15.90
C HIS A 162 17.68 46.07 -16.67
N ARG A 163 18.25 47.23 -16.25
CA ARG A 163 19.37 47.93 -16.94
C ARG A 163 20.59 47.04 -17.21
N LYS A 164 20.97 46.18 -16.26
CA LYS A 164 22.09 45.24 -16.42
C LYS A 164 21.82 44.22 -17.53
N LEU A 165 20.57 43.75 -17.64
CA LEU A 165 20.17 42.81 -18.68
C LEU A 165 20.28 43.44 -20.08
N PHE A 166 19.84 44.70 -20.24
CA PHE A 166 20.00 45.42 -21.51
C PHE A 166 21.47 45.57 -21.90
N ALA A 167 22.34 45.96 -20.95
CA ALA A 167 23.78 46.07 -21.20
C ALA A 167 24.40 44.72 -21.63
N ASP A 168 24.02 43.62 -20.97
CA ASP A 168 24.50 42.27 -21.31
C ASP A 168 24.02 41.81 -22.69
N LEU A 169 22.80 42.18 -23.10
CA LEU A 169 22.23 41.84 -24.41
C LEU A 169 22.87 42.65 -25.54
N VAL A 170 23.11 43.95 -25.33
CA VAL A 170 23.85 44.80 -26.28
C VAL A 170 25.28 44.28 -26.46
N ALA A 171 25.95 43.89 -25.37
CA ALA A 171 27.29 43.29 -25.43
C ALA A 171 27.34 41.96 -26.21
N ARG A 172 26.21 41.25 -26.31
CA ARG A 172 26.06 40.03 -27.13
C ARG A 172 25.64 40.31 -28.57
N GLY A 173 25.46 41.58 -28.95
CA GLY A 173 25.18 42.01 -30.32
C GLY A 173 23.70 42.07 -30.69
N PHE A 174 22.77 42.03 -29.72
CA PHE A 174 21.34 42.24 -30.01
C PHE A 174 21.02 43.73 -30.16
N VAL A 175 20.23 44.07 -31.17
CA VAL A 175 19.94 45.48 -31.53
C VAL A 175 18.52 45.91 -31.15
N ARG A 176 17.57 44.97 -31.07
CA ARG A 176 16.13 45.28 -30.89
C ARG A 176 15.47 44.39 -29.84
N ALA A 177 14.58 44.98 -29.07
CA ALA A 177 13.71 44.26 -28.14
C ALA A 177 12.29 44.80 -28.21
N ARG A 178 11.31 43.95 -27.92
CA ARG A 178 9.94 44.33 -27.64
C ARG A 178 9.78 44.43 -26.13
N VAL A 179 9.51 45.62 -25.63
CA VAL A 179 9.34 45.94 -24.21
C VAL A 179 7.91 46.40 -23.99
N ASP A 180 7.17 45.69 -23.15
CA ASP A 180 5.75 45.94 -22.87
C ASP A 180 4.88 46.14 -24.13
N GLY A 181 5.18 45.39 -25.19
CA GLY A 181 4.47 45.41 -26.47
C GLY A 181 4.99 46.40 -27.51
N ALA A 182 5.88 47.33 -27.15
CA ALA A 182 6.51 48.26 -28.08
C ALA A 182 7.91 47.79 -28.50
N VAL A 183 8.20 47.78 -29.80
CA VAL A 183 9.54 47.45 -30.31
C VAL A 183 10.43 48.68 -30.21
N CYS A 184 11.55 48.56 -29.49
CA CYS A 184 12.54 49.61 -29.31
C CYS A 184 13.95 49.13 -29.73
N GLU A 185 14.82 50.08 -30.03
CA GLU A 185 16.25 49.82 -30.25
C GLU A 185 16.96 49.76 -28.90
N MET A 186 17.89 48.82 -28.74
CA MET A 186 18.52 48.54 -27.44
C MET A 186 19.55 49.60 -27.02
N ASP A 187 20.03 50.42 -27.96
CA ASP A 187 20.95 51.53 -27.67
C ASP A 187 20.25 52.70 -26.94
N ASP A 188 18.91 52.76 -26.99
CA ASP A 188 18.07 53.72 -26.27
C ASP A 188 16.84 53.01 -25.65
N PRO A 189 17.03 52.21 -24.58
CA PRO A 189 15.95 51.45 -23.98
C PRO A 189 15.02 52.39 -23.18
N PRO A 190 13.69 52.14 -23.19
CA PRO A 190 12.74 52.94 -22.42
C PRO A 190 13.02 52.86 -20.91
N GLU A 191 12.82 53.96 -20.17
CA GLU A 191 12.93 53.95 -18.71
C GLU A 191 11.81 53.09 -18.09
N LEU A 192 12.19 51.94 -17.52
CA LEU A 192 11.28 51.01 -16.86
C LEU A 192 11.09 51.37 -15.38
N ASP A 193 9.86 51.23 -14.86
CA ASP A 193 9.51 51.54 -13.47
C ASP A 193 9.82 50.35 -12.56
N LEU A 194 10.65 50.59 -11.55
CA LEU A 194 11.08 49.59 -10.56
C LEU A 194 9.90 48.90 -9.82
N ARG A 195 8.71 49.53 -9.76
CA ARG A 195 7.52 49.00 -9.07
C ARG A 195 6.50 48.32 -10.00
N ARG A 196 6.63 48.47 -11.31
CA ARG A 196 5.73 47.86 -12.31
C ARG A 196 6.33 46.55 -12.85
N ASN A 197 5.46 45.66 -13.30
CA ASN A 197 5.89 44.44 -13.96
C ASN A 197 6.16 44.73 -15.42
N HIS A 198 7.30 44.26 -15.92
CA HIS A 198 7.72 44.46 -17.31
C HIS A 198 7.88 43.12 -18.03
N THR A 199 7.66 43.11 -19.34
CA THR A 199 7.90 41.99 -20.25
C THR A 199 8.89 42.45 -21.33
N ILE A 200 10.00 41.74 -21.47
CA ILE A 200 11.09 42.06 -22.39
C ILE A 200 11.36 40.84 -23.26
N GLU A 201 11.27 41.04 -24.58
CA GLU A 201 11.43 40.01 -25.59
C GLU A 201 12.46 40.46 -26.62
N VAL A 202 13.60 39.80 -26.69
CA VAL A 202 14.68 40.15 -27.61
C VAL A 202 14.32 39.69 -29.01
N VAL A 203 14.41 40.57 -30.02
CA VAL A 203 14.23 40.18 -31.42
C VAL A 203 15.50 39.51 -31.92
N VAL A 204 15.44 38.22 -32.19
CA VAL A 204 16.58 37.41 -32.64
C VAL A 204 16.71 37.43 -34.16
N ASP A 205 15.59 37.31 -34.88
CA ASP A 205 15.60 37.44 -36.35
C ASP A 205 14.26 38.00 -36.86
N ARG A 206 14.31 38.63 -38.03
CA ARG A 206 13.14 39.18 -38.74
C ARG A 206 13.13 38.61 -40.15
N LEU A 207 12.08 37.85 -40.45
CA LEU A 207 12.04 37.01 -41.64
C LEU A 207 10.69 37.13 -42.34
N ARG A 208 10.68 36.90 -43.65
CA ARG A 208 9.45 36.59 -44.40
C ARG A 208 9.47 35.11 -44.71
N VAL A 209 8.41 34.40 -44.36
CA VAL A 209 8.33 32.93 -44.50
C VAL A 209 8.55 32.53 -45.96
N ARG A 210 9.61 31.74 -46.20
CA ARG A 210 9.97 31.13 -47.49
C ARG A 210 10.62 29.77 -47.21
N GLU A 211 10.42 28.80 -48.09
CA GLU A 211 10.91 27.43 -47.91
C GLU A 211 12.44 27.34 -47.87
N GLU A 212 13.13 28.18 -48.64
CA GLU A 212 14.59 28.28 -48.70
C GLU A 212 15.26 28.76 -47.39
N LEU A 213 14.48 29.35 -46.46
CA LEU A 213 15.00 29.90 -45.20
C LEU A 213 15.02 28.90 -44.04
N ARG A 214 14.77 27.61 -44.30
CA ARG A 214 14.69 26.55 -43.28
C ARG A 214 15.93 26.50 -42.37
N GLN A 215 17.14 26.54 -42.94
CA GLN A 215 18.37 26.49 -42.15
C GLN A 215 18.53 27.72 -41.25
N ARG A 216 18.27 28.91 -41.80
CA ARG A 216 18.33 30.16 -41.04
C ARG A 216 17.32 30.19 -39.89
N LEU A 217 16.08 29.75 -40.14
CA LEU A 217 15.06 29.62 -39.09
C LEU A 217 15.53 28.68 -37.96
N ALA A 218 16.16 27.56 -38.28
CA ALA A 218 16.69 26.63 -37.28
C ALA A 218 17.77 27.28 -36.39
N GLU A 219 18.73 27.99 -37.00
CA GLU A 219 19.78 28.74 -36.29
C GLU A 219 19.20 29.86 -35.40
N SER A 220 18.18 30.57 -35.88
CA SER A 220 17.47 31.59 -35.10
C SER A 220 16.72 30.99 -33.91
N PHE A 221 16.04 29.85 -34.10
CA PHE A 221 15.38 29.13 -33.00
C PHE A 221 16.40 28.64 -31.97
N GLU A 222 17.53 28.07 -32.40
CA GLU A 222 18.60 27.63 -31.49
C GLU A 222 19.13 28.79 -30.64
N THR A 223 19.35 29.94 -31.27
CA THR A 223 19.80 31.17 -30.59
C THR A 223 18.75 31.65 -29.57
N ALA A 224 17.48 31.72 -29.96
CA ALA A 224 16.39 32.16 -29.09
C ALA A 224 16.18 31.22 -27.89
N LEU A 225 16.22 29.90 -28.11
CA LEU A 225 16.08 28.90 -27.06
C LEU A 225 17.27 28.94 -26.09
N THR A 226 18.49 29.17 -26.58
CA THR A 226 19.69 29.28 -25.74
C THR A 226 19.65 30.51 -24.83
N LEU A 227 19.13 31.64 -25.32
CA LEU A 227 18.97 32.88 -24.55
C LEU A 227 17.98 32.74 -23.38
N THR A 228 16.90 32.00 -23.57
CA THR A 228 15.77 31.93 -22.62
C THR A 228 15.72 30.64 -21.83
N GLY A 229 16.61 29.69 -22.12
CA GLY A 229 16.61 28.36 -21.52
C GLY A 229 15.49 27.44 -22.04
N GLY A 230 14.99 27.71 -23.26
CA GLY A 230 14.11 26.80 -23.99
C GLY A 230 12.76 27.37 -24.44
N VAL A 231 12.59 28.69 -24.56
CA VAL A 231 11.34 29.31 -25.04
C VAL A 231 11.61 30.30 -26.18
N ALA A 232 10.85 30.20 -27.26
CA ALA A 232 10.88 31.14 -28.38
C ALA A 232 9.47 31.64 -28.68
N LEU A 233 9.34 32.85 -29.21
CA LEU A 233 8.07 33.49 -29.50
C LEU A 233 8.09 34.06 -30.91
N ILE A 234 7.01 33.87 -31.65
CA ILE A 234 6.82 34.48 -32.97
C ILE A 234 5.70 35.50 -32.91
N GLY A 235 6.04 36.73 -33.27
CA GLY A 235 5.07 37.81 -33.47
C GLY A 235 4.91 38.15 -34.95
N PHE A 236 3.68 38.45 -35.37
CA PHE A 236 3.35 38.80 -36.75
C PHE A 236 3.48 40.32 -36.96
N ILE A 237 4.13 40.73 -38.05
CA ILE A 237 4.38 42.15 -38.34
C ILE A 237 3.23 42.78 -39.13
N ASP A 238 2.63 42.02 -40.05
CA ASP A 238 1.66 42.53 -41.02
C ASP A 238 0.20 42.47 -40.51
N ASP A 239 -0.04 41.82 -39.36
CA ASP A 239 -1.39 41.50 -38.89
C ASP A 239 -1.49 41.63 -37.35
N GLY A 240 -1.58 42.87 -36.87
CA GLY A 240 -1.56 43.21 -35.44
C GLY A 240 -2.71 42.65 -34.58
N ALA A 241 -3.67 41.96 -35.21
CA ALA A 241 -4.75 41.25 -34.53
C ALA A 241 -4.45 39.76 -34.28
N ARG A 242 -3.39 39.20 -34.88
CA ARG A 242 -3.03 37.79 -34.75
C ARG A 242 -2.19 37.56 -33.49
N ALA A 243 -2.64 36.68 -32.61
CA ALA A 243 -1.93 36.36 -31.38
C ALA A 243 -0.55 35.74 -31.66
N ASP A 244 0.43 36.10 -30.83
CA ASP A 244 1.78 35.54 -30.89
C ASP A 244 1.77 34.01 -30.70
N VAL A 245 2.63 33.31 -31.45
CA VAL A 245 2.81 31.85 -31.33
C VAL A 245 4.00 31.58 -30.43
N LEU A 246 3.79 30.85 -29.33
CA LEU A 246 4.87 30.45 -28.43
C LEU A 246 5.35 29.04 -28.74
N PHE A 247 6.66 28.90 -28.89
CA PHE A 247 7.37 27.63 -29.02
C PHE A 247 8.18 27.36 -27.75
N SER A 248 8.27 26.09 -27.35
CA SER A 248 9.04 25.69 -26.18
C SER A 248 9.75 24.37 -26.45
N SER A 249 11.05 24.30 -26.17
CA SER A 249 11.85 23.06 -26.27
C SER A 249 11.73 22.19 -25.02
N ARG A 250 11.06 22.70 -23.98
CA ARG A 250 10.72 21.99 -22.73
C ARG A 250 9.21 22.00 -22.52
N PHE A 251 8.69 21.11 -21.68
CA PHE A 251 7.29 21.17 -21.25
C PHE A 251 7.10 22.32 -20.24
N ALA A 252 7.15 23.56 -20.70
CA ALA A 252 7.08 24.77 -19.88
C ALA A 252 5.82 25.59 -20.16
N CYS A 253 5.27 26.22 -19.12
CA CYS A 253 4.08 27.04 -19.27
C CYS A 253 4.41 28.40 -19.91
N PRO A 254 3.62 28.87 -20.91
CA PRO A 254 3.76 30.22 -21.48
C PRO A 254 3.60 31.37 -20.48
N MET A 255 2.89 31.14 -19.36
CA MET A 255 2.40 32.21 -18.50
C MET A 255 2.94 32.15 -17.06
N CYS A 256 3.64 31.08 -16.69
CA CYS A 256 4.32 30.98 -15.40
C CYS A 256 5.59 30.14 -15.50
N ASP A 257 6.39 30.17 -14.43
CA ASP A 257 7.67 29.45 -14.33
C ASP A 257 7.51 27.93 -14.13
N PHE A 258 6.30 27.38 -14.30
CA PHE A 258 6.06 25.95 -14.18
C PHE A 258 6.56 25.20 -15.41
N ALA A 259 7.47 24.26 -15.19
CA ALA A 259 7.96 23.34 -16.21
C ALA A 259 7.96 21.91 -15.68
N ILE A 260 7.72 20.96 -16.59
CA ILE A 260 7.79 19.53 -16.33
C ILE A 260 9.12 19.01 -16.93
N PRO A 261 9.87 18.17 -16.18
CA PRO A 261 11.03 17.48 -16.72
C PRO A 261 10.62 16.50 -17.84
N GLU A 262 11.59 15.79 -18.41
CA GLU A 262 11.30 14.80 -19.45
C GLU A 262 10.25 13.76 -19.00
N MET A 263 9.31 13.44 -19.89
CA MET A 263 8.19 12.53 -19.61
C MET A 263 8.64 11.06 -19.62
N GLU A 264 9.40 10.69 -18.58
CA GLU A 264 9.84 9.33 -18.36
C GLU A 264 8.98 8.59 -17.33
N PRO A 265 8.89 7.25 -17.40
CA PRO A 265 8.12 6.46 -16.43
C PRO A 265 8.56 6.66 -14.97
N ARG A 266 9.80 7.10 -14.71
CA ARG A 266 10.30 7.41 -13.34
C ARG A 266 9.64 8.64 -12.72
N LEU A 267 9.18 9.61 -13.52
CA LEU A 267 8.44 10.78 -13.05
C LEU A 267 7.12 10.39 -12.39
N PHE A 268 6.52 9.28 -12.83
CA PHE A 268 5.26 8.78 -12.29
C PHE A 268 5.46 7.76 -11.16
N SER A 269 6.67 7.60 -10.63
CA SER A 269 6.95 6.68 -9.53
C SER A 269 7.07 7.41 -8.21
N PHE A 270 6.19 7.11 -7.25
CA PHE A 270 6.35 7.59 -5.87
C PHE A 270 7.49 6.89 -5.11
N ASN A 271 8.09 5.84 -5.67
CA ASN A 271 9.29 5.20 -5.11
C ASN A 271 10.58 5.86 -5.59
N ASN A 272 10.52 6.71 -6.63
CA ASN A 272 11.66 7.43 -7.16
C ASN A 272 11.60 8.90 -6.73
N PRO A 273 12.71 9.49 -6.22
CA PRO A 273 12.75 10.92 -5.87
C PRO A 273 12.30 11.87 -6.97
N ALA A 274 12.50 11.51 -8.25
CA ALA A 274 12.07 12.33 -9.39
C ALA A 274 10.54 12.49 -9.51
N GLY A 275 9.76 11.54 -8.98
CA GLY A 275 8.30 11.53 -9.02
C GLY A 275 7.61 11.66 -7.68
N ALA A 276 8.32 11.38 -6.59
CA ALA A 276 7.78 11.38 -5.24
C ALA A 276 7.44 12.80 -4.74
N CYS A 277 6.36 12.91 -3.98
CA CYS A 277 6.07 14.13 -3.23
C CYS A 277 7.18 14.41 -2.21
N GLU A 278 7.79 15.59 -2.29
CA GLU A 278 8.91 16.00 -1.42
C GLU A 278 8.53 15.98 0.07
N SER A 279 7.31 16.41 0.38
CA SER A 279 6.82 16.56 1.76
C SER A 279 6.58 15.26 2.51
N CYS A 280 6.25 14.17 1.79
CA CYS A 280 6.01 12.86 2.38
C CYS A 280 6.94 11.77 1.84
N ALA A 281 7.92 12.12 1.02
CA ALA A 281 8.83 11.21 0.35
C ALA A 281 8.13 9.99 -0.28
N GLY A 282 7.00 10.23 -0.95
CA GLY A 282 6.23 9.19 -1.64
C GLY A 282 5.36 8.29 -0.76
N LEU A 283 5.22 8.56 0.54
CA LEU A 283 4.35 7.79 1.44
C LEU A 283 2.87 8.11 1.25
N GLY A 284 2.54 9.35 0.86
CA GLY A 284 1.16 9.84 0.73
C GLY A 284 0.46 10.14 2.04
N SER A 285 1.02 9.72 3.16
CA SER A 285 0.54 10.08 4.49
C SER A 285 1.61 10.78 5.30
N LYS A 286 1.17 11.65 6.21
CA LYS A 286 2.00 12.14 7.31
C LYS A 286 1.54 11.48 8.59
N ARG A 287 2.48 10.87 9.30
CA ARG A 287 2.25 10.38 10.66
C ARG A 287 2.40 11.55 11.61
N PHE A 288 1.41 11.77 12.46
CA PHE A 288 1.44 12.81 13.49
C PHE A 288 0.96 12.21 14.81
N PHE A 289 1.35 12.81 15.92
CA PHE A 289 0.81 12.42 17.22
C PHE A 289 -0.60 12.98 17.34
N ASP A 290 -1.58 12.08 17.41
CA ASP A 290 -2.99 12.43 17.46
C ASP A 290 -3.34 12.87 18.90
N PRO A 291 -3.76 14.13 19.13
CA PRO A 291 -4.11 14.61 20.46
C PRO A 291 -5.18 13.76 21.15
N GLU A 292 -6.15 13.22 20.39
CA GLU A 292 -7.24 12.41 20.93
C GLU A 292 -6.75 11.03 21.40
N ARG A 293 -5.66 10.51 20.81
CA ARG A 293 -5.01 9.26 21.23
C ARG A 293 -4.05 9.49 22.39
N VAL A 294 -3.41 10.66 22.45
CA VAL A 294 -2.42 11.01 23.47
C VAL A 294 -3.07 11.37 24.81
N VAL A 295 -4.22 12.06 24.76
CA VAL A 295 -4.86 12.63 25.95
C VAL A 295 -6.15 11.91 26.31
N ARG A 296 -6.29 11.57 27.58
CA ARG A 296 -7.55 11.12 28.19
C ARG A 296 -8.25 12.33 28.84
N PRO A 297 -9.28 12.91 28.21
CA PRO A 297 -9.83 14.23 28.57
C PRO A 297 -10.47 14.28 29.97
N HIS A 298 -11.06 13.16 30.41
CA HIS A 298 -11.75 13.01 31.70
C HIS A 298 -10.79 12.86 32.90
N LEU A 299 -9.50 12.63 32.66
CA LEU A 299 -8.48 12.55 33.72
C LEU A 299 -7.80 13.90 33.92
N SER A 300 -7.25 14.12 35.11
CA SER A 300 -6.40 15.26 35.38
C SER A 300 -4.99 15.06 34.83
N LEU A 301 -4.25 16.14 34.59
CA LEU A 301 -2.85 16.06 34.16
C LEU A 301 -2.02 15.32 35.20
N ALA A 302 -2.23 15.58 36.49
CA ALA A 302 -1.57 14.86 37.58
C ALA A 302 -1.95 13.37 37.65
N GLY A 303 -3.21 13.05 37.34
CA GLY A 303 -3.78 11.70 37.28
C GLY A 303 -3.43 10.90 36.02
N GLY A 304 -2.64 11.47 35.11
CA GLY A 304 -2.18 10.80 33.90
C GLY A 304 -3.14 10.90 32.71
N ALA A 305 -3.75 12.07 32.52
CA ALA A 305 -4.39 12.46 31.27
C ALA A 305 -3.47 12.20 30.06
N VAL A 306 -2.18 12.53 30.19
CA VAL A 306 -1.13 12.15 29.23
C VAL A 306 -0.26 11.07 29.87
N ARG A 307 -0.16 9.91 29.22
CA ARG A 307 0.60 8.77 29.78
C ARG A 307 2.08 9.13 29.96
N GLY A 308 2.61 8.90 31.17
CA GLY A 308 4.00 9.18 31.51
C GLY A 308 4.30 10.65 31.83
N TRP A 309 3.30 11.53 31.68
CA TRP A 309 3.30 12.91 32.17
C TRP A 309 2.37 13.02 33.39
N ASP A 310 2.71 12.28 34.44
CA ASP A 310 1.91 12.12 35.65
C ASP A 310 2.82 12.11 36.90
N ARG A 311 2.22 12.03 38.09
CA ARG A 311 2.95 11.99 39.38
C ARG A 311 4.00 10.87 39.48
N ARG A 312 3.87 9.77 38.73
CA ARG A 312 4.84 8.67 38.75
C ARG A 312 6.13 9.05 38.04
N ASN A 313 6.08 10.03 37.14
CA ASN A 313 7.26 10.59 36.48
C ASN A 313 7.58 11.98 37.01
N VAL A 314 8.39 12.03 38.08
CA VAL A 314 8.78 13.25 38.79
C VAL A 314 9.32 14.35 37.86
N TRP A 315 10.05 13.97 36.81
CA TRP A 315 10.60 14.91 35.85
C TRP A 315 9.50 15.64 35.06
N TYR A 316 8.62 14.91 34.36
CA TYR A 316 7.55 15.52 33.57
C TYR A 316 6.49 16.19 34.46
N TYR A 317 6.23 15.63 35.65
CA TYR A 317 5.31 16.24 36.61
C TYR A 317 5.79 17.62 37.07
N SER A 318 7.09 17.78 37.37
CA SER A 318 7.64 19.09 37.77
C SER A 318 7.53 20.16 36.66
N ILE A 319 7.50 19.74 35.40
CA ILE A 319 7.23 20.62 34.24
C ILE A 319 5.78 21.06 34.25
N LEU A 320 4.84 20.14 34.47
CA LEU A 320 3.41 20.43 34.57
C LEU A 320 3.10 21.36 35.76
N GLU A 321 3.70 21.15 36.93
CA GLU A 321 3.56 22.05 38.08
C GLU A 321 4.08 23.46 37.79
N SER A 322 5.18 23.56 37.05
CA SER A 322 5.73 24.86 36.65
C SER A 322 4.84 25.58 35.63
N LEU A 323 4.20 24.83 34.72
CA LEU A 323 3.20 25.34 33.78
C LEU A 323 1.93 25.80 34.50
N ALA A 324 1.43 25.00 35.43
CA ALA A 324 0.29 25.31 36.29
C ALA A 324 0.49 26.62 37.04
N ARG A 325 1.67 26.81 37.66
CA ARG A 325 2.01 28.05 38.36
C ARG A 325 2.10 29.26 37.44
N HIS A 326 2.57 29.09 36.20
CA HIS A 326 2.71 30.21 35.25
C HIS A 326 1.40 30.63 34.62
N TYR A 327 0.56 29.67 34.21
CA TYR A 327 -0.70 29.92 33.52
C TYR A 327 -1.92 29.98 34.47
N GLY A 328 -1.74 29.65 35.76
CA GLY A 328 -2.79 29.73 36.77
C GLY A 328 -3.90 28.69 36.59
N PHE A 329 -3.55 27.43 36.28
CA PHE A 329 -4.51 26.33 36.23
C PHE A 329 -4.23 25.26 37.27
N ASP A 330 -5.27 24.53 37.67
CA ASP A 330 -5.16 23.39 38.58
C ASP A 330 -4.76 22.12 37.80
N PRO A 331 -3.61 21.49 38.09
CA PRO A 331 -3.20 20.23 37.46
C PRO A 331 -4.05 19.02 37.89
N GLU A 332 -4.86 19.15 38.95
CA GLU A 332 -5.78 18.12 39.45
C GLU A 332 -7.17 18.19 38.80
N ALA A 333 -7.50 19.27 38.11
CA ALA A 333 -8.73 19.38 37.35
C ALA A 333 -8.72 18.45 36.12
N PRO A 334 -9.88 17.88 35.71
CA PRO A 334 -10.00 17.14 34.46
C PRO A 334 -9.48 17.95 33.26
N PHE A 335 -8.74 17.33 32.34
CA PHE A 335 -8.12 18.05 31.23
C PHE A 335 -9.14 18.80 30.35
N GLU A 336 -10.34 18.25 30.18
CA GLU A 336 -11.43 18.89 29.42
C GLU A 336 -12.01 20.15 30.07
N SER A 337 -11.91 20.29 31.39
CA SER A 337 -12.38 21.50 32.09
C SER A 337 -11.39 22.65 31.97
N LEU A 338 -10.15 22.38 31.54
CA LEU A 338 -9.14 23.41 31.31
C LEU A 338 -9.51 24.30 30.11
N PRO A 339 -9.27 25.62 30.19
CA PRO A 339 -9.48 26.54 29.07
C PRO A 339 -8.71 26.12 27.80
N ALA A 340 -9.31 26.31 26.63
CA ALA A 340 -8.74 25.88 25.34
C ALA A 340 -7.30 26.38 25.11
N LYS A 341 -7.00 27.63 25.50
CA LYS A 341 -5.66 28.23 25.41
C LYS A 341 -4.62 27.48 26.24
N ILE A 342 -5.01 26.98 27.42
CA ILE A 342 -4.13 26.20 28.30
C ILE A 342 -3.93 24.80 27.74
N ARG A 343 -5.00 24.14 27.28
CA ARG A 343 -4.90 22.84 26.59
C ARG A 343 -3.94 22.92 25.41
N GLN A 344 -4.04 23.98 24.61
CA GLN A 344 -3.16 24.22 23.46
C GLN A 344 -1.71 24.46 23.90
N ALA A 345 -1.47 25.25 24.95
CA ALA A 345 -0.14 25.49 25.48
C ALA A 345 0.52 24.21 26.05
N VAL A 346 -0.26 23.33 26.68
CA VAL A 346 0.22 22.03 27.17
C VAL A 346 0.57 21.09 26.00
N LEU A 347 -0.27 21.03 24.97
CA LEU A 347 -0.05 20.09 23.85
C LEU A 347 1.01 20.56 22.86
N TYR A 348 0.97 21.82 22.45
CA TYR A 348 1.79 22.37 21.36
C TYR A 348 2.91 23.31 21.85
N GLY A 349 2.96 23.59 23.16
CA GLY A 349 4.01 24.40 23.75
C GLY A 349 3.63 25.87 23.96
N SER A 350 4.52 26.62 24.61
CA SER A 350 4.31 28.03 24.95
C SER A 350 4.75 29.01 23.86
N GLY A 351 5.12 28.51 22.67
CA GLY A 351 5.64 29.31 21.56
C GLY A 351 6.92 30.05 21.95
N ARG A 352 6.87 31.39 21.97
CA ARG A 352 8.01 32.25 22.37
C ARG A 352 8.02 32.60 23.87
N THR A 353 6.96 32.31 24.61
CA THR A 353 6.84 32.66 26.03
C THR A 353 7.79 31.80 26.85
N ARG A 354 8.68 32.44 27.61
CA ARG A 354 9.65 31.76 28.46
C ARG A 354 9.06 31.47 29.83
N ILE A 355 9.18 30.23 30.29
CA ILE A 355 8.63 29.75 31.55
C ILE A 355 9.78 29.26 32.43
N ARG A 356 9.70 29.56 33.74
CA ARG A 356 10.68 29.10 34.73
C ARG A 356 10.31 27.70 35.19
N PHE A 357 11.07 26.70 34.77
CA PHE A 357 10.91 25.31 35.20
C PHE A 357 11.78 25.01 36.40
N THR A 358 11.18 24.48 37.46
CA THR A 358 11.90 24.09 38.69
C THR A 358 11.84 22.58 38.86
N PHE A 359 13.00 21.92 38.80
CA PHE A 359 13.14 20.49 38.95
C PHE A 359 13.61 20.14 40.36
N ARG A 360 13.05 19.08 40.93
CA ARG A 360 13.48 18.51 42.23
C ARG A 360 14.12 17.15 41.98
N PHE A 361 15.40 17.01 42.30
CA PHE A 361 16.07 15.71 42.27
C PHE A 361 15.76 14.92 43.54
N GLN A 362 15.88 13.60 43.48
CA GLN A 362 15.73 12.70 44.65
C GLN A 362 16.73 13.03 45.79
N THR A 363 17.84 13.71 45.46
CA THR A 363 18.87 14.17 46.41
C THR A 363 18.55 15.52 47.08
N GLY A 364 17.36 16.08 46.88
CA GLY A 364 16.92 17.34 47.50
C GLY A 364 17.42 18.63 46.85
N ARG A 365 18.39 18.56 45.91
CA ARG A 365 18.86 19.72 45.13
C ARG A 365 17.78 20.22 44.17
N ARG A 366 17.59 21.54 44.14
CA ARG A 366 16.69 22.24 43.22
C ARG A 366 17.47 22.91 42.10
N PHE A 367 17.06 22.69 40.86
CA PHE A 367 17.60 23.40 39.70
C PHE A 367 16.47 24.09 38.97
N SER A 368 16.66 25.36 38.60
CA SER A 368 15.67 26.12 37.84
C SER A 368 16.24 26.61 36.52
N ARG A 369 15.48 26.46 35.43
CA ARG A 369 15.87 26.91 34.08
C ARG A 369 14.71 27.60 33.40
N THR A 370 14.98 28.78 32.83
CA THR A 370 13.98 29.54 32.09
C THR A 370 14.10 29.27 30.60
N ARG A 371 13.10 28.62 30.01
CA ARG A 371 13.05 28.29 28.58
C ARG A 371 11.60 28.28 28.08
N PRO A 372 11.35 28.38 26.76
CA PRO A 372 10.05 28.04 26.21
C PRO A 372 9.71 26.57 26.47
N PHE A 373 8.42 26.29 26.68
CA PHE A 373 7.91 24.94 26.73
C PHE A 373 7.72 24.42 25.30
N GLU A 374 8.33 23.28 24.99
CA GLU A 374 8.22 22.67 23.66
C GLU A 374 6.83 22.08 23.38
N GLY A 375 6.07 21.72 24.42
CA GLY A 375 4.78 21.01 24.27
C GLY A 375 4.92 19.50 24.38
N VAL A 376 3.83 18.83 24.78
CA VAL A 376 3.79 17.37 24.89
C VAL A 376 3.93 16.70 23.51
N LEU A 377 3.22 17.18 22.49
CA LEU A 377 3.24 16.54 21.16
C LEU A 377 4.59 16.73 20.45
N PRO A 378 5.20 17.93 20.41
CA PRO A 378 6.54 18.09 19.85
C PRO A 378 7.61 17.29 20.63
N ASN A 379 7.48 17.14 21.95
CA ASN A 379 8.35 16.26 22.74
C ASN A 379 8.23 14.80 22.28
N MET A 380 7.02 14.29 22.10
CA MET A 380 6.78 12.92 21.62
C MET A 380 7.32 12.73 20.20
N GLU A 381 7.12 13.70 19.31
CA GLU A 381 7.62 13.66 17.93
C GLU A 381 9.15 13.61 17.89
N ARG A 382 9.82 14.50 18.63
CA ARG A 382 11.28 14.50 18.73
C ARG A 382 11.79 13.18 19.29
N ARG A 383 11.20 12.69 20.39
CA ARG A 383 11.59 11.40 20.98
C ARG A 383 11.39 10.24 20.03
N TYR A 384 10.30 10.21 19.27
CA TYR A 384 10.07 9.15 18.28
C TYR A 384 11.14 9.13 17.19
N ARG A 385 11.56 10.32 16.73
CA ARG A 385 12.59 10.50 15.68
C ARG A 385 14.01 10.18 16.18
N GLU A 386 14.36 10.61 17.39
CA GLU A 386 15.72 10.53 17.93
C GLU A 386 16.01 9.23 18.71
N THR A 387 14.98 8.51 19.19
CA THR A 387 15.20 7.33 20.04
C THR A 387 15.67 6.12 19.23
N GLU A 388 16.76 5.48 19.67
CA GLU A 388 17.27 4.21 19.13
C GLU A 388 16.60 2.95 19.76
N SER A 389 15.95 3.10 20.91
CA SER A 389 15.25 2.00 21.58
C SER A 389 13.97 1.60 20.84
N ALA A 390 13.95 0.37 20.32
CA ALA A 390 12.79 -0.22 19.66
C ALA A 390 11.54 -0.23 20.55
N ARG A 391 11.69 -0.54 21.85
CA ARG A 391 10.57 -0.56 22.81
C ARG A 391 9.91 0.80 22.99
N VAL A 392 10.71 1.86 23.11
CA VAL A 392 10.19 3.23 23.25
C VAL A 392 9.50 3.68 21.96
N ARG A 393 10.10 3.34 20.81
CA ARG A 393 9.51 3.65 19.50
C ARG A 393 8.16 2.93 19.31
N GLU A 394 8.06 1.67 19.71
CA GLU A 394 6.83 0.89 19.68
C GLU A 394 5.75 1.46 20.61
N GLU A 395 6.13 1.84 21.84
CA GLU A 395 5.20 2.47 22.78
C GLU A 395 4.65 3.80 22.24
N LEU A 396 5.50 4.66 21.69
CA LEU A 396 5.10 5.94 21.10
C LEU A 396 4.28 5.76 19.82
N SER A 397 4.56 4.73 19.02
CA SER A 397 3.84 4.48 17.76
C SER A 397 2.34 4.25 17.94
N ARG A 398 1.90 3.83 19.14
CA ARG A 398 0.48 3.62 19.49
C ARG A 398 -0.33 4.92 19.48
N TYR A 399 0.32 6.07 19.62
CA TYR A 399 -0.32 7.38 19.62
C TYR A 399 -0.26 8.09 18.27
N LEU A 400 0.37 7.47 17.27
CA LEU A 400 0.41 8.05 15.93
C LEU A 400 -0.94 7.90 15.24
N GLY A 401 -1.48 9.02 14.77
CA GLY A 401 -2.48 9.09 13.72
C GLY A 401 -1.80 9.15 12.35
N SER A 402 -2.58 8.89 11.31
CA SER A 402 -2.16 9.04 9.91
C SER A 402 -3.19 9.89 9.20
N THR A 403 -2.75 11.00 8.61
CA THR A 403 -3.58 11.82 7.72
C THR A 403 -2.99 11.80 6.31
N PRO A 404 -3.83 11.98 5.28
CA PRO A 404 -3.34 12.24 3.94
C PRO A 404 -2.37 13.42 3.95
N CYS A 405 -1.28 13.32 3.20
CA CYS A 405 -0.33 14.42 3.06
C CYS A 405 -1.04 15.62 2.44
N PRO A 406 -0.97 16.83 3.05
CA PRO A 406 -1.70 18.00 2.55
C PRO A 406 -1.21 18.47 1.17
N ASP A 407 0.09 18.32 0.88
CA ASP A 407 0.69 18.87 -0.34
C ASP A 407 0.36 18.01 -1.58
N CYS A 408 0.31 16.68 -1.41
CA CYS A 408 -0.08 15.76 -2.47
C CYS A 408 -1.54 15.27 -2.40
N GLY A 409 -2.28 15.61 -1.33
CA GLY A 409 -3.64 15.12 -1.09
C GLY A 409 -3.74 13.60 -0.94
N GLY A 410 -2.65 12.91 -0.57
CA GLY A 410 -2.59 11.45 -0.54
C GLY A 410 -2.05 10.78 -1.81
N ALA A 411 -1.88 11.53 -2.91
CA ALA A 411 -1.49 10.99 -4.21
C ALA A 411 -0.05 10.45 -4.30
N ARG A 412 0.80 10.69 -3.29
CA ARG A 412 2.22 10.27 -3.21
C ARG A 412 3.17 10.90 -4.23
N LEU A 413 2.65 11.58 -5.25
CA LEU A 413 3.40 12.15 -6.36
C LEU A 413 3.63 13.66 -6.20
N ASN A 414 4.68 14.16 -6.85
CA ASN A 414 4.98 15.59 -6.95
C ASN A 414 3.92 16.33 -7.80
N GLU A 415 4.01 17.66 -7.85
CA GLU A 415 3.05 18.47 -8.61
C GLU A 415 3.12 18.22 -10.13
N ALA A 416 4.32 18.05 -10.68
CA ALA A 416 4.53 17.79 -12.10
C ALA A 416 3.81 16.52 -12.58
N ALA A 417 4.05 15.39 -11.91
CA ALA A 417 3.47 14.10 -12.27
C ALA A 417 1.93 14.06 -12.11
N ARG A 418 1.37 14.81 -11.14
CA ARG A 418 -0.08 14.91 -10.93
C ARG A 418 -0.81 15.68 -12.03
N ASN A 419 -0.11 16.53 -12.77
CA ASN A 419 -0.69 17.37 -13.81
C ASN A 419 -0.42 16.84 -15.23
N VAL A 420 0.00 15.58 -15.37
CA VAL A 420 -0.04 14.87 -16.65
C VAL A 420 -1.32 14.04 -16.71
N LEU A 421 -2.08 14.19 -17.78
CA LEU A 421 -3.41 13.60 -17.91
C LEU A 421 -3.49 12.64 -19.10
N VAL A 422 -4.24 11.56 -18.93
CA VAL A 422 -4.69 10.68 -20.02
C VAL A 422 -6.21 10.73 -20.04
N SER A 423 -6.80 11.22 -21.14
CA SER A 423 -8.25 11.42 -21.26
C SER A 423 -8.85 12.19 -20.06
N GLU A 424 -8.26 13.35 -19.74
CA GLU A 424 -8.67 14.24 -18.63
C GLU A 424 -8.49 13.67 -17.21
N ARG A 425 -7.79 12.54 -17.05
CA ARG A 425 -7.56 11.90 -15.75
C ARG A 425 -6.08 11.84 -15.41
N SER A 426 -5.73 12.21 -14.17
CA SER A 426 -4.37 12.03 -13.66
C SER A 426 -4.11 10.60 -13.24
N ILE A 427 -2.84 10.20 -13.15
CA ILE A 427 -2.47 8.85 -12.68
C ILE A 427 -2.95 8.61 -11.24
N ALA A 428 -2.98 9.67 -10.42
CA ALA A 428 -3.48 9.61 -9.05
C ALA A 428 -4.98 9.34 -8.99
N GLU A 429 -5.78 10.00 -9.85
CA GLU A 429 -7.22 9.74 -9.94
C GLU A 429 -7.52 8.31 -10.39
N LEU A 430 -6.81 7.82 -11.40
CA LEU A 430 -6.98 6.43 -11.85
C LEU A 430 -6.53 5.42 -10.78
N SER A 431 -5.51 5.75 -9.99
CA SER A 431 -5.05 4.90 -8.88
C SER A 431 -6.05 4.87 -7.71
N ALA A 432 -6.83 5.93 -7.52
CA ALA A 432 -7.87 5.97 -6.49
C ALA A 432 -9.15 5.19 -6.89
N MET A 433 -9.27 4.78 -8.16
CA MET A 433 -10.41 4.00 -8.64
C MET A 433 -10.36 2.55 -8.15
N SER A 434 -11.55 1.95 -7.99
CA SER A 434 -11.65 0.50 -7.85
C SER A 434 -11.19 -0.21 -9.12
N VAL A 435 -10.75 -1.46 -9.00
CA VAL A 435 -10.36 -2.33 -10.13
C VAL A 435 -11.45 -2.36 -11.20
N GLU A 436 -12.73 -2.50 -10.82
CA GLU A 436 -13.85 -2.49 -11.78
C GLU A 436 -14.03 -1.14 -12.49
N ALA A 437 -13.87 -0.03 -11.77
CA ALA A 437 -13.99 1.30 -12.35
C ALA A 437 -12.83 1.58 -13.32
N ALA A 438 -11.60 1.22 -12.94
CA ALA A 438 -10.43 1.30 -13.79
C ALA A 438 -10.56 0.41 -15.05
N LEU A 439 -11.06 -0.83 -14.90
CA LEU A 439 -11.31 -1.74 -16.02
C LEU A 439 -12.27 -1.11 -17.04
N LYS A 440 -13.39 -0.54 -16.55
CA LYS A 440 -14.37 0.15 -17.40
C LYS A 440 -13.75 1.36 -18.10
N PHE A 441 -12.89 2.11 -17.42
CA PHE A 441 -12.17 3.25 -17.99
C PHE A 441 -11.24 2.81 -19.13
N PHE A 442 -10.31 1.88 -18.87
CA PHE A 442 -9.33 1.45 -19.88
C PHE A 442 -9.96 0.73 -21.06
N THR A 443 -11.05 -0.03 -20.86
CA THR A 443 -11.76 -0.68 -21.96
C THR A 443 -12.39 0.34 -22.93
N LYS A 444 -12.88 1.46 -22.40
CA LYS A 444 -13.52 2.54 -23.18
C LYS A 444 -12.54 3.63 -23.64
N LEU A 445 -11.30 3.61 -23.17
CA LEU A 445 -10.30 4.62 -23.50
C LEU A 445 -10.03 4.62 -25.00
N ARG A 446 -10.18 5.80 -25.61
CA ARG A 446 -9.83 6.06 -27.01
C ARG A 446 -9.05 7.37 -27.07
N LEU A 447 -7.84 7.31 -27.59
CA LEU A 447 -6.94 8.43 -27.86
C LEU A 447 -6.95 8.73 -29.36
N LYS A 448 -6.35 9.87 -29.75
CA LYS A 448 -6.31 10.34 -31.14
C LYS A 448 -4.87 10.32 -31.68
N GLY A 449 -4.74 9.99 -32.96
CA GLY A 449 -3.47 10.00 -33.69
C GLY A 449 -2.43 9.01 -33.14
N TRP A 450 -1.16 9.39 -33.23
CA TRP A 450 -0.02 8.57 -32.80
C TRP A 450 -0.10 8.08 -31.34
N ARG A 451 -0.77 8.85 -30.46
CA ARG A 451 -0.95 8.45 -29.05
C ARG A 451 -1.77 7.17 -28.92
N GLN A 452 -2.75 6.95 -29.80
CA GLN A 452 -3.53 5.70 -29.79
C GLN A 452 -2.63 4.51 -30.15
N GLU A 453 -1.84 4.63 -31.22
CA GLU A 453 -1.00 3.53 -31.71
C GLU A 453 0.00 3.06 -30.65
N ILE A 454 0.62 4.00 -29.91
CA ILE A 454 1.55 3.67 -28.83
C ILE A 454 0.81 3.13 -27.60
N ALA A 455 -0.34 3.70 -27.25
CA ALA A 455 -1.10 3.31 -26.07
C ALA A 455 -1.82 1.96 -26.23
N ASP A 456 -2.16 1.54 -27.44
CA ASP A 456 -3.09 0.41 -27.68
C ASP A 456 -2.62 -0.90 -27.01
N ARG A 457 -1.32 -1.21 -27.14
CA ARG A 457 -0.71 -2.39 -26.51
C ARG A 457 -0.70 -2.28 -24.98
N ILE A 458 -0.38 -1.11 -24.45
CA ILE A 458 -0.31 -0.85 -23.00
C ILE A 458 -1.69 -0.92 -22.36
N VAL A 459 -2.70 -0.33 -23.02
CA VAL A 459 -4.09 -0.30 -22.55
C VAL A 459 -4.71 -1.70 -22.57
N ARG A 460 -4.37 -2.51 -23.58
CA ARG A 460 -4.81 -3.91 -23.66
C ARG A 460 -4.29 -4.72 -22.47
N GLU A 461 -2.99 -4.61 -22.19
CA GLU A 461 -2.34 -5.28 -21.06
C GLU A 461 -2.92 -4.81 -19.72
N LEU A 462 -3.13 -3.50 -19.54
CA LEU A 462 -3.80 -2.94 -18.36
C LEU A 462 -5.21 -3.51 -18.16
N ALA A 463 -6.03 -3.52 -19.22
CA ALA A 463 -7.39 -4.04 -19.16
C ALA A 463 -7.42 -5.55 -18.86
N GLU A 464 -6.46 -6.31 -19.37
CA GLU A 464 -6.35 -7.74 -19.09
C GLU A 464 -5.98 -8.03 -17.64
N ARG A 465 -4.97 -7.34 -17.09
CA ARG A 465 -4.60 -7.47 -15.66
C ARG A 465 -5.73 -7.05 -14.71
N LEU A 466 -6.42 -5.95 -15.03
CA LEU A 466 -7.60 -5.51 -14.27
C LEU A 466 -8.75 -6.51 -14.36
N ARG A 467 -8.93 -7.17 -15.51
CA ARG A 467 -9.92 -8.24 -15.68
C ARG A 467 -9.59 -9.44 -14.79
N PHE A 468 -8.34 -9.89 -14.75
CA PHE A 468 -7.96 -11.00 -13.87
C PHE A 468 -8.19 -10.70 -12.40
N MET A 469 -7.89 -9.48 -11.96
CA MET A 469 -8.20 -9.01 -10.61
C MET A 469 -9.72 -9.05 -10.33
N ALA A 470 -10.56 -8.65 -11.30
CA ALA A 470 -12.02 -8.72 -11.17
C ALA A 470 -12.52 -10.17 -11.14
N ASP A 471 -11.96 -11.06 -11.96
CA ASP A 471 -12.36 -12.47 -12.08
C ASP A 471 -12.08 -13.25 -10.79
N VAL A 472 -10.99 -12.93 -10.09
CA VAL A 472 -10.69 -13.47 -8.74
C VAL A 472 -11.44 -12.74 -7.62
N GLY A 473 -12.43 -11.90 -7.93
CA GLY A 473 -13.31 -11.26 -6.95
C GLY A 473 -12.69 -10.07 -6.21
N LEU A 474 -11.65 -9.43 -6.75
CA LEU A 474 -11.01 -8.23 -6.18
C LEU A 474 -11.45 -6.92 -6.84
N GLY A 475 -12.56 -6.96 -7.58
CA GLY A 475 -13.12 -5.80 -8.31
C GLY A 475 -13.41 -4.56 -7.45
N TYR A 476 -13.67 -4.77 -6.15
CA TYR A 476 -13.99 -3.71 -5.18
C TYR A 476 -12.76 -2.98 -4.63
N LEU A 477 -11.55 -3.50 -4.83
CA LEU A 477 -10.33 -2.90 -4.29
C LEU A 477 -9.93 -1.66 -5.08
N ASN A 478 -9.53 -0.60 -4.38
CA ASN A 478 -8.86 0.52 -5.01
C ASN A 478 -7.40 0.15 -5.34
N LEU A 479 -6.91 0.67 -6.46
CA LEU A 479 -5.55 0.44 -6.95
C LEU A 479 -4.48 1.02 -6.01
N ASP A 480 -4.79 2.10 -5.30
CA ASP A 480 -3.92 2.76 -4.32
C ASP A 480 -4.03 2.20 -2.89
N ARG A 481 -4.90 1.20 -2.65
CA ARG A 481 -5.03 0.55 -1.33
C ARG A 481 -3.68 -0.03 -0.93
N SER A 482 -3.27 0.25 0.31
CA SER A 482 -2.02 -0.28 0.88
C SER A 482 -2.02 -1.81 0.89
N ALA A 483 -0.90 -2.41 0.49
CA ALA A 483 -0.74 -3.87 0.53
C ALA A 483 -0.77 -4.40 1.98
N GLU A 484 -0.42 -3.58 2.97
CA GLU A 484 -0.42 -3.95 4.38
C GLU A 484 -1.83 -4.16 4.96
N THR A 485 -2.85 -3.57 4.35
CA THR A 485 -4.24 -3.66 4.86
C THR A 485 -5.02 -4.79 4.22
N LEU A 486 -4.40 -5.60 3.37
CA LEU A 486 -5.03 -6.72 2.70
C LEU A 486 -5.15 -7.91 3.65
N SER A 487 -6.28 -8.62 3.58
CA SER A 487 -6.42 -9.92 4.24
C SER A 487 -5.53 -10.98 3.57
N GLY A 488 -5.26 -12.10 4.26
CA GLY A 488 -4.51 -13.22 3.69
C GLY A 488 -5.09 -13.70 2.36
N GLY A 489 -6.42 -13.88 2.30
CA GLY A 489 -7.12 -14.26 1.07
C GLY A 489 -7.09 -13.18 -0.03
N GLU A 490 -7.17 -11.89 0.33
CA GLU A 490 -7.00 -10.80 -0.66
C GLU A 490 -5.58 -10.83 -1.25
N ALA A 491 -4.54 -10.92 -0.41
CA ALA A 491 -3.15 -10.98 -0.85
C ALA A 491 -2.87 -12.22 -1.73
N GLN A 492 -3.41 -13.37 -1.34
CA GLN A 492 -3.30 -14.61 -2.11
C GLN A 492 -3.93 -14.46 -3.50
N ARG A 493 -5.15 -13.93 -3.59
CA ARG A 493 -5.84 -13.72 -4.87
C ARG A 493 -5.19 -12.67 -5.75
N ILE A 494 -4.57 -11.64 -5.17
CA ILE A 494 -3.73 -10.68 -5.92
C ILE A 494 -2.56 -11.41 -6.57
N ARG A 495 -1.88 -12.27 -5.82
CA ARG A 495 -0.76 -13.05 -6.34
C ARG A 495 -1.22 -13.99 -7.45
N LEU A 496 -2.37 -14.65 -7.28
CA LEU A 496 -2.98 -15.47 -8.33
C LEU A 496 -3.25 -14.68 -9.62
N ALA A 497 -3.90 -13.52 -9.51
CA ALA A 497 -4.17 -12.65 -10.66
C ALA A 497 -2.88 -12.22 -11.38
N SER A 498 -1.83 -11.87 -10.62
CA SER A 498 -0.51 -11.55 -11.18
C SER A 498 0.12 -12.73 -11.91
N GLN A 499 0.00 -13.95 -11.38
CA GLN A 499 0.54 -15.14 -12.04
C GLN A 499 -0.18 -15.46 -13.35
N ILE A 500 -1.51 -15.31 -13.40
CA ILE A 500 -2.26 -15.50 -14.66
C ILE A 500 -1.84 -14.46 -15.70
N GLY A 501 -1.56 -13.22 -15.28
CA GLY A 501 -1.03 -12.15 -16.12
C GLY A 501 0.38 -12.39 -16.66
N SER A 502 1.15 -13.31 -16.09
CA SER A 502 2.51 -13.61 -16.56
C SER A 502 2.54 -14.43 -17.85
N GLY A 503 1.43 -15.11 -18.20
CA GLY A 503 1.34 -15.93 -19.41
C GLY A 503 2.30 -17.13 -19.45
N LEU A 504 2.79 -17.58 -18.29
CA LEU A 504 3.69 -18.73 -18.20
C LEU A 504 2.98 -20.04 -18.60
N VAL A 505 3.73 -20.93 -19.25
CA VAL A 505 3.29 -22.25 -19.71
C VAL A 505 4.28 -23.30 -19.22
N GLY A 506 3.81 -24.52 -18.92
CA GLY A 506 4.64 -25.60 -18.42
C GLY A 506 5.10 -25.40 -16.98
N VAL A 507 4.37 -24.60 -16.20
CA VAL A 507 4.61 -24.33 -14.77
C VAL A 507 3.65 -25.18 -13.92
N MET A 508 4.10 -25.57 -12.74
CA MET A 508 3.25 -26.17 -11.72
C MET A 508 2.90 -25.12 -10.66
N TYR A 509 1.62 -24.76 -10.55
CA TYR A 509 1.11 -23.86 -9.52
C TYR A 509 0.64 -24.67 -8.33
N VAL A 510 1.12 -24.35 -7.13
CA VAL A 510 0.72 -25.00 -5.86
C VAL A 510 -0.02 -24.00 -4.99
N LEU A 511 -1.31 -24.22 -4.71
CA LEU A 511 -2.21 -23.29 -4.03
C LEU A 511 -2.68 -23.83 -2.67
N ASP A 512 -2.76 -22.94 -1.68
CA ASP A 512 -3.16 -23.27 -0.31
C ASP A 512 -4.56 -22.70 0.00
N GLU A 513 -5.60 -23.52 -0.14
CA GLU A 513 -6.99 -23.16 0.15
C GLU A 513 -7.42 -21.80 -0.45
N PRO A 514 -7.37 -21.64 -1.80
CA PRO A 514 -7.66 -20.36 -2.47
C PRO A 514 -9.11 -19.86 -2.27
N SER A 515 -10.02 -20.73 -1.82
CA SER A 515 -11.40 -20.36 -1.45
C SER A 515 -11.51 -19.56 -0.14
N ILE A 516 -10.45 -19.51 0.69
CA ILE A 516 -10.49 -18.82 1.99
C ILE A 516 -10.85 -17.33 1.84
N GLY A 517 -11.80 -16.91 2.68
CA GLY A 517 -12.27 -15.52 2.71
C GLY A 517 -12.93 -15.08 1.39
N LEU A 518 -13.32 -16.02 0.54
CA LEU A 518 -14.17 -15.82 -0.62
C LEU A 518 -15.60 -16.24 -0.27
N HIS A 519 -16.58 -15.55 -0.84
CA HIS A 519 -17.98 -15.92 -0.67
C HIS A 519 -18.36 -17.01 -1.67
N GLN A 520 -19.26 -17.94 -1.31
CA GLN A 520 -19.64 -19.07 -2.18
C GLN A 520 -20.07 -18.64 -3.58
N ARG A 521 -20.81 -17.52 -3.68
CA ARG A 521 -21.19 -16.89 -4.96
C ARG A 521 -20.02 -16.70 -5.93
N ASP A 522 -18.86 -16.33 -5.42
CA ASP A 522 -17.68 -15.96 -6.21
C ASP A 522 -16.74 -17.16 -6.42
N ASN A 523 -16.99 -18.30 -5.76
CA ASN A 523 -16.18 -19.51 -5.84
C ASN A 523 -16.10 -20.07 -7.27
N LYS A 524 -17.23 -20.13 -7.97
CA LYS A 524 -17.28 -20.58 -9.38
C LYS A 524 -16.39 -19.75 -10.31
N ARG A 525 -16.25 -18.45 -10.06
CA ARG A 525 -15.38 -17.57 -10.86
C ARG A 525 -13.91 -17.86 -10.60
N LEU A 526 -13.54 -18.11 -9.34
CA LEU A 526 -12.21 -18.57 -8.98
C LEU A 526 -11.89 -19.90 -9.67
N LEU A 527 -12.77 -20.89 -9.59
CA LEU A 527 -12.56 -22.21 -10.22
C LEU A 527 -12.44 -22.10 -11.74
N ALA A 528 -13.25 -21.28 -12.40
CA ALA A 528 -13.12 -21.01 -13.84
C ALA A 528 -11.76 -20.38 -14.18
N THR A 529 -11.25 -19.52 -13.31
CA THR A 529 -9.94 -18.88 -13.47
C THR A 529 -8.80 -19.90 -13.31
N LEU A 530 -8.90 -20.82 -12.35
CA LEU A 530 -7.93 -21.90 -12.15
C LEU A 530 -7.97 -22.91 -13.30
N ALA A 531 -9.15 -23.22 -13.83
CA ALA A 531 -9.31 -24.02 -15.03
C ALA A 531 -8.64 -23.36 -16.24
N ARG A 532 -8.79 -22.04 -16.43
CA ARG A 532 -8.07 -21.30 -17.47
C ARG A 532 -6.56 -21.35 -17.28
N LEU A 533 -6.06 -21.25 -16.04
CA LEU A 533 -4.63 -21.36 -15.75
C LEU A 533 -4.09 -22.74 -16.15
N ARG A 534 -4.84 -23.80 -15.88
CA ARG A 534 -4.57 -25.16 -16.36
C ARG A 534 -4.58 -25.21 -17.90
N ASP A 535 -5.63 -24.70 -18.54
CA ASP A 535 -5.84 -24.77 -19.99
C ASP A 535 -4.76 -24.02 -20.80
N LEU A 536 -4.01 -23.10 -20.17
CA LEU A 536 -2.81 -22.50 -20.76
C LEU A 536 -1.64 -23.48 -20.91
N GLY A 537 -1.77 -24.73 -20.44
CA GLY A 537 -0.71 -25.74 -20.45
C GLY A 537 0.09 -25.78 -19.15
N ASN A 538 -0.58 -25.52 -18.02
CA ASN A 538 0.02 -25.59 -16.69
C ASN A 538 -0.63 -26.71 -15.87
N THR A 539 0.08 -27.18 -14.85
CA THR A 539 -0.49 -28.07 -13.83
C THR A 539 -0.87 -27.25 -12.61
N VAL A 540 -2.09 -27.41 -12.11
CA VAL A 540 -2.59 -26.67 -10.94
C VAL A 540 -2.85 -27.68 -9.83
N LEU A 541 -2.05 -27.64 -8.77
CA LEU A 541 -2.17 -28.46 -7.58
C LEU A 541 -2.70 -27.58 -6.44
N MET A 542 -3.84 -27.91 -5.84
CA MET A 542 -4.39 -27.12 -4.73
C MET A 542 -4.76 -27.98 -3.54
N VAL A 543 -4.51 -27.47 -2.34
CA VAL A 543 -5.07 -28.03 -1.10
C VAL A 543 -6.43 -27.39 -0.88
N GLU A 544 -7.49 -28.21 -0.77
CA GLU A 544 -8.86 -27.69 -0.64
C GLU A 544 -9.79 -28.59 0.18
N HIS A 545 -10.82 -27.95 0.72
CA HIS A 545 -11.90 -28.54 1.51
C HIS A 545 -13.29 -28.18 1.01
N ASP A 546 -13.40 -27.21 0.09
CA ASP A 546 -14.67 -26.82 -0.51
C ASP A 546 -15.22 -27.91 -1.46
N GLU A 547 -16.52 -28.18 -1.34
CA GLU A 547 -17.21 -29.21 -2.11
C GLU A 547 -17.20 -28.92 -3.62
N GLU A 548 -17.46 -27.67 -4.03
CA GLU A 548 -17.45 -27.30 -5.45
C GLU A 548 -16.04 -27.42 -6.04
N ALA A 549 -15.01 -27.01 -5.29
CA ALA A 549 -13.62 -27.13 -5.70
C ALA A 549 -13.22 -28.59 -5.92
N ILE A 550 -13.50 -29.46 -4.95
CA ILE A 550 -13.21 -30.91 -5.06
C ILE A 550 -13.97 -31.52 -6.24
N CYS A 551 -15.26 -31.21 -6.39
CA CYS A 551 -16.08 -31.77 -7.48
C CYS A 551 -15.68 -31.25 -8.87
N SER A 552 -15.06 -30.08 -8.96
CA SER A 552 -14.59 -29.48 -10.23
C SER A 552 -13.21 -29.98 -10.67
N ALA A 553 -12.50 -30.72 -9.81
CA ALA A 553 -11.16 -31.19 -10.08
C ALA A 553 -11.12 -32.27 -11.16
N ASP A 554 -10.04 -32.27 -11.93
CA ASP A 554 -9.75 -33.37 -12.87
C ASP A 554 -9.27 -34.62 -12.11
N HIS A 555 -8.56 -34.41 -11.00
CA HIS A 555 -7.99 -35.47 -10.16
C HIS A 555 -7.98 -35.05 -8.69
N VAL A 556 -8.27 -35.98 -7.79
CA VAL A 556 -8.34 -35.75 -6.35
C VAL A 556 -7.49 -36.78 -5.62
N VAL A 557 -6.79 -36.33 -4.58
CA VAL A 557 -6.01 -37.16 -3.66
C VAL A 557 -6.54 -36.93 -2.25
N ASP A 558 -7.14 -37.95 -1.63
CA ASP A 558 -7.62 -37.89 -0.25
C ASP A 558 -6.57 -38.45 0.70
N LEU A 559 -6.08 -37.60 1.61
CA LEU A 559 -5.00 -37.95 2.54
C LEU A 559 -5.51 -38.21 3.96
N GLY A 560 -5.08 -39.37 4.48
CA GLY A 560 -5.12 -39.80 5.87
C GLY A 560 -6.52 -40.14 6.38
N PRO A 561 -6.75 -41.33 6.96
CA PRO A 561 -7.99 -41.57 7.71
C PRO A 561 -8.05 -40.72 9.00
N GLY A 562 -6.91 -40.15 9.43
CA GLY A 562 -6.77 -39.30 10.61
C GLY A 562 -5.71 -38.19 10.45
N ALA A 563 -5.38 -37.53 11.56
CA ALA A 563 -4.39 -36.45 11.63
C ALA A 563 -3.10 -36.90 12.37
N GLY A 564 -1.99 -36.20 12.14
CA GLY A 564 -0.72 -36.49 12.81
C GLY A 564 -0.21 -37.90 12.49
N ASP A 565 0.15 -38.67 13.51
CA ASP A 565 0.65 -40.04 13.36
C ASP A 565 -0.38 -41.00 12.74
N HIS A 566 -1.67 -40.66 12.79
CA HIS A 566 -2.75 -41.42 12.17
C HIS A 566 -3.04 -41.00 10.71
N GLY A 567 -2.40 -39.95 10.23
CA GLY A 567 -2.49 -39.48 8.84
C GLY A 567 -1.38 -40.06 7.95
N GLY A 568 -1.01 -39.30 6.93
CA GLY A 568 0.18 -39.53 6.11
C GLY A 568 0.08 -40.68 5.10
N GLN A 569 -1.13 -41.13 4.80
CA GLN A 569 -1.42 -42.21 3.84
C GLN A 569 -2.41 -41.72 2.79
N VAL A 570 -2.32 -42.24 1.56
CA VAL A 570 -3.34 -41.99 0.54
C VAL A 570 -4.51 -42.95 0.78
N VAL A 571 -5.70 -42.41 1.03
CA VAL A 571 -6.92 -43.20 1.26
C VAL A 571 -7.61 -43.49 -0.07
N ALA A 572 -7.71 -42.49 -0.93
CA ALA A 572 -8.33 -42.58 -2.23
C ALA A 572 -7.63 -41.63 -3.22
N GLU A 573 -7.55 -42.04 -4.48
CA GLU A 573 -7.01 -41.23 -5.56
C GLU A 573 -7.81 -41.46 -6.85
N GLY A 574 -8.10 -40.39 -7.59
CA GLY A 574 -8.78 -40.47 -8.89
C GLY A 574 -9.72 -39.29 -9.14
N PRO A 575 -10.64 -39.40 -10.11
CA PRO A 575 -11.65 -38.36 -10.33
C PRO A 575 -12.59 -38.22 -9.12
N PRO A 576 -13.27 -37.08 -8.93
CA PRO A 576 -14.13 -36.84 -7.77
C PRO A 576 -15.20 -37.92 -7.53
N GLU A 577 -15.73 -38.50 -8.62
CA GLU A 577 -16.69 -39.59 -8.56
C GLU A 577 -16.11 -40.90 -8.01
N ALA A 578 -14.81 -41.14 -8.17
CA ALA A 578 -14.13 -42.28 -7.54
C ALA A 578 -14.01 -42.07 -6.02
N ILE A 579 -13.68 -40.84 -5.59
CA ILE A 579 -13.60 -40.48 -4.17
C ILE A 579 -14.96 -40.67 -3.47
N LYS A 580 -16.06 -40.25 -4.11
CA LYS A 580 -17.43 -40.45 -3.58
C LYS A 580 -17.81 -41.91 -3.37
N ARG A 581 -17.26 -42.82 -4.17
CA ARG A 581 -17.53 -44.27 -4.08
C ARG A 581 -16.64 -44.96 -3.03
N GLU A 582 -15.53 -44.34 -2.65
CA GLU A 582 -14.61 -44.93 -1.69
C GLU A 582 -15.15 -44.82 -0.26
N THR A 583 -15.59 -45.95 0.29
CA THR A 583 -16.16 -46.02 1.64
C THR A 583 -15.15 -45.71 2.74
N ALA A 584 -13.86 -45.96 2.52
CA ALA A 584 -12.81 -45.62 3.47
C ALA A 584 -12.53 -44.11 3.52
N SER A 585 -12.87 -43.37 2.46
CA SER A 585 -12.67 -41.92 2.37
C SER A 585 -13.70 -41.19 3.23
N LEU A 586 -13.24 -40.53 4.29
CA LEU A 586 -14.11 -39.65 5.08
C LEU A 586 -14.64 -38.51 4.20
N THR A 587 -13.80 -37.96 3.33
CA THR A 587 -14.19 -36.93 2.36
C THR A 587 -15.28 -37.46 1.42
N GLY A 588 -15.10 -38.67 0.87
CA GLY A 588 -16.09 -39.36 0.04
C GLY A 588 -17.43 -39.57 0.73
N GLN A 589 -17.43 -39.91 2.02
CA GLN A 589 -18.65 -40.05 2.82
C GLN A 589 -19.43 -38.72 2.97
N TYR A 590 -18.75 -37.58 3.07
CA TYR A 590 -19.42 -36.27 3.07
C TYR A 590 -19.92 -35.88 1.68
N LEU A 591 -19.11 -36.09 0.64
CA LEU A 591 -19.47 -35.76 -0.75
C LEU A 591 -20.61 -36.60 -1.31
N SER A 592 -20.78 -37.83 -0.82
CA SER A 592 -21.88 -38.73 -1.19
C SER A 592 -23.15 -38.51 -0.35
N GLY A 593 -23.07 -37.72 0.72
CA GLY A 593 -24.17 -37.48 1.66
C GLY A 593 -24.39 -38.59 2.70
N VAL A 594 -23.54 -39.62 2.74
CA VAL A 594 -23.54 -40.65 3.80
C VAL A 594 -23.32 -40.00 5.17
N ARG A 595 -22.45 -38.99 5.23
CA ARG A 595 -22.30 -38.09 6.38
C ARG A 595 -22.69 -36.67 5.98
N SER A 596 -23.21 -35.92 6.95
CA SER A 596 -23.51 -34.50 6.80
C SER A 596 -23.43 -33.79 8.15
N ILE A 597 -23.36 -32.45 8.12
CA ILE A 597 -23.48 -31.63 9.33
C ILE A 597 -24.98 -31.35 9.52
N PRO A 598 -25.63 -31.91 10.56
CA PRO A 598 -27.07 -31.78 10.74
C PRO A 598 -27.44 -30.33 11.08
N VAL A 599 -28.52 -29.83 10.47
CA VAL A 599 -29.10 -28.54 10.84
C VAL A 599 -29.84 -28.71 12.17
N PRO A 600 -29.57 -27.90 13.21
CA PRO A 600 -30.27 -28.01 14.49
C PRO A 600 -31.79 -27.88 14.31
N ALA A 601 -32.54 -28.88 14.78
CA ALA A 601 -34.01 -28.90 14.69
C ALA A 601 -34.66 -27.78 15.50
N LEU A 602 -34.04 -27.36 16.60
CA LEU A 602 -34.48 -26.25 17.44
C LEU A 602 -33.39 -25.19 17.49
N ARG A 603 -33.76 -23.93 17.23
CA ARG A 603 -32.89 -22.76 17.40
C ARG A 603 -33.39 -21.95 18.59
N GLN A 604 -32.46 -21.48 19.42
CA GLN A 604 -32.81 -20.60 20.53
C GLN A 604 -33.24 -19.23 19.97
N PRO A 605 -34.44 -18.73 20.31
CA PRO A 605 -34.86 -17.41 19.87
C PRO A 605 -34.08 -16.30 20.60
N PRO A 606 -33.93 -15.11 19.99
CA PRO A 606 -33.37 -13.96 20.68
C PRO A 606 -34.21 -13.60 21.91
N GLN A 607 -33.52 -13.25 23.00
CA GLN A 607 -34.16 -12.86 24.25
C GLN A 607 -34.29 -11.34 24.32
N SER A 608 -35.52 -10.85 24.53
CA SER A 608 -35.77 -9.42 24.70
C SER A 608 -34.93 -8.84 25.84
N GLY A 609 -34.32 -7.67 25.59
CA GLY A 609 -33.44 -7.00 26.55
C GLY A 609 -32.03 -7.61 26.67
N ARG A 610 -31.65 -8.56 25.81
CA ARG A 610 -30.29 -9.11 25.69
C ARG A 610 -29.75 -8.87 24.29
N GLU A 611 -29.58 -7.60 23.96
CA GLU A 611 -29.19 -7.15 22.64
C GLU A 611 -28.10 -6.09 22.75
N LEU A 612 -27.18 -6.10 21.80
CA LEU A 612 -26.17 -5.08 21.63
C LEU A 612 -26.54 -4.24 20.41
N HIS A 613 -26.72 -2.93 20.62
CA HIS A 613 -27.11 -2.00 19.56
C HIS A 613 -25.93 -1.11 19.20
N ILE A 614 -25.58 -1.11 17.92
CA ILE A 614 -24.63 -0.17 17.32
C ILE A 614 -25.44 0.79 16.45
N GLU A 615 -25.28 2.10 16.69
CA GLU A 615 -25.90 3.15 15.88
C GLU A 615 -24.83 3.87 15.05
N GLY A 616 -25.09 4.07 13.77
CA GLY A 616 -24.31 4.92 12.87
C GLY A 616 -22.91 4.39 12.56
N ALA A 617 -22.71 3.08 12.39
CA ALA A 617 -21.39 2.53 12.05
C ALA A 617 -20.90 3.03 10.67
N CYS A 618 -19.71 3.65 10.65
CA CYS A 618 -19.17 4.40 9.51
C CYS A 618 -17.70 4.06 9.18
N ALA A 619 -17.19 2.92 9.64
CA ALA A 619 -15.84 2.47 9.27
C ALA A 619 -15.75 2.14 7.77
N ASN A 620 -14.75 2.70 7.08
CA ASN A 620 -14.47 2.48 5.65
C ASN A 620 -15.71 2.66 4.75
N ASN A 621 -16.25 1.57 4.22
CA ASN A 621 -17.39 1.57 3.30
C ASN A 621 -18.75 1.40 3.98
N LEU A 622 -18.80 1.34 5.32
CA LEU A 622 -20.05 1.33 6.07
C LEU A 622 -20.75 2.69 5.97
N ARG A 623 -22.07 2.67 5.73
CA ARG A 623 -22.89 3.87 5.48
C ARG A 623 -23.82 4.15 6.65
N GLU A 624 -23.26 4.62 7.77
CA GLU A 624 -24.00 4.91 9.01
C GLU A 624 -24.96 3.79 9.42
N LEU A 625 -24.44 2.57 9.46
CA LEU A 625 -25.23 1.37 9.62
C LEU A 625 -25.67 1.18 11.08
N ASP A 626 -26.97 1.02 11.29
CA ASP A 626 -27.57 0.65 12.58
C ASP A 626 -27.77 -0.87 12.65
N ILE A 627 -27.20 -1.53 13.65
CA ILE A 627 -27.26 -2.99 13.82
C ILE A 627 -27.63 -3.34 15.26
N THR A 628 -28.47 -4.37 15.39
CA THR A 628 -28.76 -5.04 16.67
C THR A 628 -28.23 -6.47 16.63
N LEU A 629 -27.39 -6.84 17.59
CA LEU A 629 -26.82 -8.18 17.75
C LEU A 629 -27.40 -8.85 19.00
N PRO A 630 -28.05 -10.02 18.88
CA PRO A 630 -28.54 -10.74 20.05
C PRO A 630 -27.37 -11.33 20.85
N LEU A 631 -27.42 -11.20 22.16
CA LEU A 631 -26.44 -11.77 23.09
C LEU A 631 -26.83 -13.19 23.50
N GLY A 632 -25.83 -14.03 23.79
CA GLY A 632 -26.04 -15.42 24.21
C GLY A 632 -26.40 -16.39 23.08
N LEU A 633 -26.30 -15.96 21.81
CA LEU A 633 -26.53 -16.79 20.63
C LEU A 633 -25.26 -16.90 19.77
N MET A 634 -25.20 -17.94 18.94
CA MET A 634 -24.18 -18.07 17.89
C MET A 634 -24.56 -17.16 16.71
N THR A 635 -23.99 -15.95 16.68
CA THR A 635 -24.26 -14.95 15.64
C THR A 635 -23.19 -15.00 14.55
N CYS A 636 -23.60 -15.28 13.32
CA CYS A 636 -22.72 -15.30 12.15
C CYS A 636 -22.90 -14.04 11.31
N ILE A 637 -21.83 -13.24 11.14
CA ILE A 637 -21.83 -12.08 10.24
C ILE A 637 -21.44 -12.54 8.83
N THR A 638 -22.40 -12.55 7.91
CA THR A 638 -22.21 -13.06 6.54
C THR A 638 -22.22 -11.94 5.50
N GLY A 639 -21.89 -12.28 4.25
CA GLY A 639 -21.86 -11.34 3.12
C GLY A 639 -20.63 -11.49 2.25
N VAL A 640 -20.64 -10.85 1.08
CA VAL A 640 -19.57 -10.95 0.06
C VAL A 640 -18.26 -10.29 0.50
N SER A 641 -17.14 -10.66 -0.12
CA SER A 641 -15.86 -10.01 0.16
C SER A 641 -15.94 -8.51 -0.18
N GLY A 642 -15.38 -7.66 0.68
CA GLY A 642 -15.53 -6.21 0.56
C GLY A 642 -16.83 -5.61 1.10
N SER A 643 -17.79 -6.40 1.59
CA SER A 643 -19.07 -5.85 2.12
C SER A 643 -18.97 -5.07 3.44
N GLY A 644 -17.77 -4.98 4.04
CA GLY A 644 -17.55 -4.27 5.31
C GLY A 644 -17.63 -5.15 6.56
N LYS A 645 -17.67 -6.49 6.45
CA LYS A 645 -17.71 -7.41 7.62
C LYS A 645 -16.59 -7.14 8.63
N SER A 646 -15.35 -7.06 8.14
CA SER A 646 -14.17 -6.80 9.00
C SER A 646 -14.21 -5.39 9.59
N SER A 647 -14.70 -4.39 8.85
CA SER A 647 -14.84 -3.02 9.36
C SER A 647 -15.95 -2.92 10.42
N LEU A 648 -17.01 -3.70 10.29
CA LEU A 648 -18.04 -3.81 11.32
C LEU A 648 -17.50 -4.52 12.58
N VAL A 649 -16.86 -5.68 12.43
CA VAL A 649 -16.43 -6.49 13.58
C VAL A 649 -15.16 -5.95 14.22
N ASN A 650 -14.09 -5.76 13.45
CA ASN A 650 -12.75 -5.47 13.98
C ASN A 650 -12.48 -3.98 14.17
N GLU A 651 -13.08 -3.11 13.35
CA GLU A 651 -12.83 -1.65 13.41
C GLU A 651 -13.93 -0.88 14.17
N THR A 652 -15.12 -1.46 14.33
CA THR A 652 -16.27 -0.81 14.97
C THR A 652 -16.66 -1.52 16.27
N LEU A 653 -17.13 -2.77 16.18
CA LEU A 653 -17.67 -3.55 17.30
C LEU A 653 -16.62 -3.84 18.37
N LEU A 654 -15.49 -4.45 17.99
CA LEU A 654 -14.44 -4.85 18.93
C LEU A 654 -13.84 -3.65 19.69
N PRO A 655 -13.41 -2.55 19.04
CA PRO A 655 -12.89 -1.38 19.76
C PRO A 655 -13.96 -0.71 20.62
N GLY A 656 -15.20 -0.60 20.11
CA GLY A 656 -16.31 0.02 20.83
C GLY A 656 -16.69 -0.74 22.10
N VAL A 657 -16.87 -2.06 21.99
CA VAL A 657 -17.19 -2.93 23.12
C VAL A 657 -16.05 -2.96 24.12
N THR A 658 -14.79 -3.08 23.66
CA THR A 658 -13.61 -3.05 24.54
C THR A 658 -13.55 -1.75 25.34
N ALA A 659 -13.70 -0.61 24.67
CA ALA A 659 -13.68 0.69 25.32
C ALA A 659 -14.81 0.83 26.35
N SER A 660 -16.04 0.38 26.00
CA SER A 660 -17.18 0.41 26.91
C SER A 660 -16.97 -0.43 28.17
N ILE A 661 -16.53 -1.70 28.01
CA ILE A 661 -16.25 -2.62 29.13
C ILE A 661 -15.12 -2.06 30.02
N GLU A 662 -14.07 -1.52 29.42
CA GLU A 662 -12.95 -0.92 30.15
C GLU A 662 -13.28 0.46 30.75
N ARG A 663 -14.50 0.98 30.52
CA ARG A 663 -14.95 2.33 30.90
C ARG A 663 -13.99 3.42 30.43
N LYS A 664 -13.50 3.28 29.20
CA LYS A 664 -12.60 4.22 28.54
C LYS A 664 -13.29 4.83 27.31
N PRO A 665 -12.94 6.07 26.93
CA PRO A 665 -13.33 6.59 25.64
C PRO A 665 -12.76 5.72 24.53
N CYS A 666 -13.46 5.62 23.39
CA CYS A 666 -12.98 5.00 22.17
C CYS A 666 -12.49 6.10 21.22
N PRO A 667 -11.19 6.47 21.21
CA PRO A 667 -10.70 7.56 20.38
C PRO A 667 -10.87 7.21 18.90
N GLY A 668 -11.43 8.14 18.12
CA GLY A 668 -11.74 7.90 16.71
C GLY A 668 -12.84 6.85 16.46
N ALA A 669 -13.80 6.73 17.39
CA ALA A 669 -14.96 5.84 17.24
C ALA A 669 -15.60 5.97 15.85
N LYS A 670 -15.79 4.83 15.19
CA LYS A 670 -16.41 4.72 13.86
C LYS A 670 -17.90 4.40 13.95
N PHE A 671 -18.55 4.86 15.01
CA PHE A 671 -19.98 4.69 15.28
C PHE A 671 -20.47 5.85 16.14
N ARG A 672 -21.79 6.09 16.12
CA ARG A 672 -22.44 7.18 16.85
C ARG A 672 -22.73 6.80 18.30
N ALA A 673 -23.30 5.62 18.52
CA ALA A 673 -23.60 5.12 19.85
C ALA A 673 -23.50 3.59 19.93
N LEU A 674 -23.20 3.09 21.13
CA LEU A 674 -23.17 1.67 21.47
C LEU A 674 -23.96 1.46 22.76
N ARG A 675 -24.97 0.58 22.75
CA ARG A 675 -25.84 0.27 23.90
C ARG A 675 -25.93 -1.24 24.10
N GLY A 676 -26.25 -1.70 25.31
CA GLY A 676 -26.36 -3.13 25.60
C GLY A 676 -25.07 -3.80 26.08
N THR A 677 -24.02 -3.02 26.35
CA THR A 677 -22.72 -3.54 26.82
C THR A 677 -22.69 -3.87 28.31
N GLU A 678 -23.66 -3.41 29.08
CA GLU A 678 -23.78 -3.61 30.53
C GLU A 678 -23.91 -5.07 30.95
N ARG A 679 -24.21 -5.97 30.01
CA ARG A 679 -24.28 -7.43 30.22
C ARG A 679 -23.00 -8.17 29.85
N LEU A 680 -21.96 -7.46 29.42
CA LEU A 680 -20.70 -8.04 28.96
C LEU A 680 -19.59 -7.73 29.97
N ASP A 681 -18.99 -8.78 30.54
CA ASP A 681 -17.86 -8.63 31.46
C ASP A 681 -16.53 -8.47 30.72
N ARG A 682 -16.37 -9.18 29.60
CA ARG A 682 -15.15 -9.20 28.78
C ARG A 682 -15.49 -9.50 27.32
N VAL A 683 -14.65 -8.99 26.43
CA VAL A 683 -14.62 -9.36 25.01
C VAL A 683 -13.29 -10.05 24.72
N ILE A 684 -13.34 -11.16 23.98
CA ILE A 684 -12.16 -11.94 23.61
C ILE A 684 -12.12 -12.04 22.09
N GLU A 685 -11.08 -11.47 21.48
CA GLU A 685 -10.78 -11.66 20.07
C GLU A 685 -9.88 -12.90 19.91
N ILE A 686 -10.36 -13.89 19.17
CA ILE A 686 -9.54 -15.04 18.75
C ILE A 686 -9.05 -14.75 17.33
N SER A 687 -7.85 -14.19 17.23
CA SER A 687 -7.25 -13.76 15.96
C SER A 687 -6.56 -14.90 15.21
N GLN A 688 -6.49 -14.80 13.88
CA GLN A 688 -5.67 -15.66 13.01
C GLN A 688 -4.19 -15.20 12.94
N ALA A 689 -3.81 -14.15 13.69
CA ALA A 689 -2.42 -13.73 13.77
C ALA A 689 -1.53 -14.86 14.33
N PRO A 690 -0.25 -14.96 13.89
CA PRO A 690 0.64 -16.00 14.37
C PRO A 690 0.83 -15.90 15.89
N ILE A 691 0.83 -17.06 16.56
CA ILE A 691 1.03 -17.21 18.02
C ILE A 691 2.26 -16.44 18.51
N GLY A 692 3.33 -16.45 17.72
CA GLY A 692 4.47 -15.56 17.91
C GLY A 692 5.36 -15.53 16.68
N ARG A 693 6.24 -14.53 16.64
CA ARG A 693 7.16 -14.28 15.50
C ARG A 693 8.51 -14.96 15.65
N THR A 694 8.70 -15.74 16.72
CA THR A 694 9.97 -16.42 17.00
C THR A 694 9.73 -17.89 17.26
N PRO A 695 10.69 -18.78 16.98
CA PRO A 695 10.59 -20.21 17.29
C PRO A 695 10.38 -20.54 18.77
N ARG A 696 10.57 -19.55 19.67
CA ARG A 696 10.36 -19.72 21.12
C ARG A 696 8.88 -19.72 21.49
N SER A 697 8.01 -19.22 20.62
CA SER A 697 6.56 -19.23 20.81
C SER A 697 6.02 -20.52 20.21
N ASN A 698 5.57 -21.41 21.07
CA ASN A 698 4.99 -22.70 20.73
C ASN A 698 3.74 -22.99 21.57
N PRO A 699 2.93 -24.03 21.24
CA PRO A 699 1.71 -24.33 21.97
C PRO A 699 1.90 -24.46 23.48
N ALA A 700 2.98 -25.13 23.94
CA ALA A 700 3.24 -25.33 25.36
C ALA A 700 3.54 -24.01 26.10
N THR A 701 4.27 -23.08 25.47
CA THR A 701 4.52 -21.75 26.05
C THR A 701 3.30 -20.85 26.01
N TYR A 702 2.50 -20.92 24.95
CA TYR A 702 1.35 -20.04 24.75
C TYR A 702 0.19 -20.40 25.68
N THR A 703 -0.09 -21.69 25.87
CA THR A 703 -1.10 -22.18 26.81
C THR A 703 -0.65 -22.13 28.27
N GLY A 704 0.64 -21.87 28.52
CA GLY A 704 1.24 -21.86 29.85
C GLY A 704 1.58 -23.24 30.41
N VAL A 705 1.25 -24.33 29.70
CA VAL A 705 1.50 -25.73 30.13
C VAL A 705 2.99 -26.05 30.29
N PHE A 706 3.89 -25.32 29.62
CA PHE A 706 5.33 -25.53 29.78
C PHE A 706 5.85 -25.20 31.18
N THR A 707 5.19 -24.32 31.93
CA THR A 707 5.60 -23.98 33.31
C THR A 707 5.44 -25.17 34.27
N PRO A 708 4.25 -25.77 34.43
CA PRO A 708 4.11 -26.94 35.29
C PRO A 708 4.96 -28.13 34.83
N ILE A 709 5.18 -28.32 33.52
CA ILE A 709 6.12 -29.35 33.03
C ILE A 709 7.53 -29.10 33.59
N ARG A 710 8.06 -27.87 33.50
CA ARG A 710 9.40 -27.55 34.04
C ARG A 710 9.48 -27.71 35.55
N GLU A 711 8.40 -27.42 36.27
CA GLU A 711 8.31 -27.63 37.71
C GLU A 711 8.38 -29.12 38.05
N LEU A 712 7.63 -29.97 37.33
CA LEU A 712 7.71 -31.43 37.48
C LEU A 712 9.12 -31.96 37.19
N PHE A 713 9.77 -31.49 36.13
CA PHE A 713 11.15 -31.87 35.82
C PHE A 713 12.15 -31.45 36.91
N ALA A 714 11.94 -30.30 37.56
CA ALA A 714 12.79 -29.88 38.67
C ALA A 714 12.57 -30.70 39.95
N LEU A 715 11.45 -31.41 40.06
CA LEU A 715 11.16 -32.28 41.21
C LEU A 715 11.73 -33.70 41.05
N THR A 716 12.29 -34.08 39.90
CA THR A 716 12.86 -35.43 39.72
C THR A 716 14.10 -35.63 40.60
N PRO A 717 14.41 -36.86 41.02
CA PRO A 717 15.56 -37.16 41.88
C PRO A 717 16.89 -36.65 41.28
N GLU A 718 17.10 -36.83 39.98
CA GLU A 718 18.31 -36.41 39.28
C GLU A 718 18.43 -34.88 39.23
N ALA A 719 17.31 -34.19 39.00
CA ALA A 719 17.27 -32.74 38.99
C ALA A 719 17.58 -32.17 40.36
N ARG A 720 17.00 -32.73 41.43
CA ARG A 720 17.26 -32.34 42.81
C ARG A 720 18.71 -32.60 43.22
N ALA A 721 19.26 -33.78 42.90
CA ALA A 721 20.66 -34.12 43.18
C ALA A 721 21.65 -33.15 42.51
N ARG A 722 21.30 -32.64 41.33
CA ARG A 722 22.11 -31.67 40.56
C ARG A 722 21.77 -30.21 40.86
N GLY A 723 20.85 -29.92 41.79
CA GLY A 723 20.41 -28.56 42.13
C GLY A 723 19.69 -27.83 40.99
N TYR A 724 19.10 -28.57 40.04
CA TYR A 724 18.39 -27.99 38.90
C TYR A 724 17.04 -27.42 39.31
N LYS A 725 16.86 -26.13 39.04
CA LYS A 725 15.59 -25.41 39.21
C LYS A 725 14.78 -25.43 37.90
N PRO A 726 13.48 -25.06 37.90
CA PRO A 726 12.67 -25.00 36.68
C PRO A 726 13.28 -24.16 35.55
N GLY A 727 14.09 -23.15 35.90
CA GLY A 727 14.85 -22.34 34.95
C GLY A 727 15.87 -23.11 34.11
N ARG A 728 16.39 -24.26 34.59
CA ARG A 728 17.31 -25.13 33.85
C ARG A 728 16.60 -25.83 32.68
N PHE A 729 15.31 -26.09 32.80
CA PHE A 729 14.49 -26.72 31.78
C PHE A 729 13.82 -25.70 30.85
N SER A 730 14.34 -24.47 30.81
CA SER A 730 13.79 -23.36 30.04
C SER A 730 14.71 -22.94 28.91
N PHE A 731 14.31 -23.17 27.66
CA PHE A 731 15.04 -22.68 26.48
C PHE A 731 15.08 -21.14 26.38
N ASN A 732 14.30 -20.43 27.20
CA ASN A 732 14.31 -18.97 27.25
C ASN A 732 15.41 -18.38 28.15
N VAL A 733 15.97 -19.17 29.08
CA VAL A 733 16.94 -18.70 30.08
C VAL A 733 18.33 -19.23 29.73
N LYS A 734 19.39 -18.46 29.96
CA LYS A 734 20.78 -18.87 29.67
C LYS A 734 21.14 -20.21 30.30
N GLY A 735 20.64 -20.47 31.50
CA GLY A 735 20.86 -21.73 32.20
C GLY A 735 20.20 -22.94 31.55
N GLY A 736 19.25 -22.80 30.62
CA GLY A 736 18.61 -23.91 29.90
C GLY A 736 18.82 -23.87 28.38
N ARG A 737 19.71 -22.99 27.90
CA ARG A 737 20.18 -22.96 26.51
C ARG A 737 21.48 -23.72 26.35
#